data_AF-A0A022XVG7-F1
#
_entry.id   AF-A0A022XVG7-F1
#
_cell.length_a   1.000
_cell.length_b   1.000
_cell.length_c   1.000
_cell.angle_alpha   90.00
_cell.angle_beta   90.00
_cell.angle_gamma   90.00
#
_symmetry.space_group_name_H-M   'P 1'
#
loop_
_entity.id
_entity.type
_entity.pdbx_description
1 polymer ?
#
loop_
_entity_poly.entity_id
_entity_poly.type
_entity_poly.pdbx_seq_one_letter_code
_entity_poly.pdbx_strand_id
1 'polypeptide(L)'
;MAAAILQHHTVRQTPTPPPMGTPTISLTASSTRSQTPIPNKHLPICPTGPAPANSKLPAASYSSSSSSSSKQFSVQHPTALYPPDNRYHQVYNHPPVFSINGKQLAIALDDLATRPLPDPSKLFPWLHGLHPENQIQLSFFVSRRRTLRRIPKCLRSITVVKVGGDLTKAKLKGAVAPDEILAGSSFIDADPPEGFSVRNFHIQTAKLAAISDIIVYGDDDVSEESVLAVAVDISTAQEEWMRRYDPGQETRLFNTFVVSSSFQDIEHQHPDIVAINQNGILTGHVMDFFLWERLEMYSMSQATEITKNVWQGPSPDLSYDMGGPPTSHYDVFIETHDGASIPDTRYLAKISSQLHKGPHHIEFPSSGSIMASSWSQPEVYDFIATCRWIYQLVNPRRRKSLSENKDGDIPMKPATTKPCKIFIHCGDGYTESSLLALAYFMYAEGAPAHEAWLRLHCEKKRNFFAYPTDVTFLLGIQQKLLSESPNPRARQLTHRPSPNWMTKMDGSLPSRILPYMYLGNLAHATNPELLWSLGIRRILSVGEPLSWMAEDVEKWGAENLLYINEVQDNGIDPLTQELERCLAFIDAGKFEGTATLVHCRVGVSRSATICIAEVMKTMNLSFPRAYCFVRARRLNVIIQPHLRFVYELLKWDEILQHRRGNTFKRDLEWPTVAREIALMNKPYSRQ
;
A
#
# COMPACT_ATOMS: atom_id res chain seq x y z
N MET A 1 47.64 -4.56 -27.32
CA MET A 1 48.31 -3.93 -26.16
C MET A 1 47.48 -2.73 -25.74
N ALA A 2 46.42 -2.90 -24.96
CA ALA A 2 46.39 -3.21 -23.53
C ALA A 2 46.91 -2.06 -22.66
N ALA A 3 45.98 -1.26 -22.13
CA ALA A 3 46.13 -0.55 -20.86
C ALA A 3 44.74 -0.44 -20.23
N ALA A 4 44.52 -1.30 -19.24
CA ALA A 4 43.32 -1.36 -18.41
C ALA A 4 43.33 -0.24 -17.36
N ILE A 5 42.19 0.38 -17.10
CA ILE A 5 41.94 1.12 -15.86
C ILE A 5 40.68 0.52 -15.23
N LEU A 6 40.93 -0.31 -14.22
CA LEU A 6 39.96 -0.80 -13.24
C LEU A 6 39.51 0.39 -12.37
N GLN A 7 38.22 0.72 -12.39
CA GLN A 7 37.59 1.47 -11.31
C GLN A 7 36.70 0.51 -10.50
N HIS A 8 37.18 0.22 -9.29
CA HIS A 8 36.44 -0.49 -8.26
C HIS A 8 35.19 0.31 -7.86
N HIS A 9 34.01 -0.21 -8.17
CA HIS A 9 32.78 0.22 -7.51
C HIS A 9 32.58 -0.58 -6.23
N THR A 10 32.78 0.09 -5.09
CA THR A 10 32.38 -0.37 -3.77
C THR A 10 30.86 -0.40 -3.68
N VAL A 11 30.32 -1.59 -3.46
CA VAL A 11 28.90 -1.85 -3.19
C VAL A 11 28.51 -1.13 -1.90
N ARG A 12 27.69 -0.09 -2.02
CA ARG A 12 27.11 0.62 -0.86
C ARG A 12 25.74 0.02 -0.56
N GLN A 13 25.64 -0.44 0.69
CA GLN A 13 24.51 -1.08 1.36
C GLN A 13 23.15 -0.42 1.06
N THR A 14 22.18 -1.25 0.69
CA THR A 14 20.75 -0.94 0.64
C THR A 14 20.21 -0.73 2.06
N PRO A 15 19.41 0.31 2.35
CA PRO A 15 18.85 0.47 3.68
C PRO A 15 17.58 -0.37 3.86
N THR A 16 17.54 -1.09 4.98
CA THR A 16 16.40 -1.76 5.59
C THR A 16 15.15 -0.86 5.61
N PRO A 17 13.94 -1.38 5.33
CA PRO A 17 12.71 -0.73 5.78
C PRO A 17 12.68 -0.73 7.32
N PRO A 18 12.20 0.32 7.99
CA PRO A 18 12.10 0.33 9.45
C PRO A 18 11.03 -0.68 9.91
N PRO A 19 11.20 -1.31 11.09
CA PRO A 19 10.20 -2.20 11.67
C PRO A 19 8.92 -1.39 11.98
N MET A 20 7.76 -1.95 11.64
CA MET A 20 6.46 -1.41 12.07
C MET A 20 6.22 -1.79 13.53
N GLY A 21 6.94 -1.15 14.44
CA GLY A 21 6.55 -1.08 15.85
C GLY A 21 5.29 -0.21 15.97
N THR A 22 4.34 -0.63 16.79
CA THR A 22 3.15 0.16 17.18
C THR A 22 3.52 1.59 17.55
N PRO A 23 3.09 2.62 16.79
CA PRO A 23 3.27 3.99 17.22
C PRO A 23 2.03 4.39 18.03
N THR A 24 2.20 4.60 19.34
CA THR A 24 1.40 5.60 20.05
C THR A 24 1.73 6.95 19.41
N ILE A 25 0.84 7.41 18.53
CA ILE A 25 0.91 8.69 17.85
C ILE A 25 0.69 9.79 18.90
N SER A 26 1.76 10.48 19.30
CA SER A 26 1.64 11.81 19.91
C SER A 26 1.78 12.85 18.80
N LEU A 27 0.66 13.49 18.45
CA LEU A 27 0.57 14.52 17.42
C LEU A 27 0.85 15.89 18.05
N THR A 28 2.13 16.26 18.13
CA THR A 28 2.54 17.66 18.34
C THR A 28 3.55 18.04 17.26
N ALA A 29 3.05 18.67 16.20
CA ALA A 29 3.87 19.26 15.15
C ALA A 29 4.24 20.70 15.54
N SER A 30 5.47 20.89 15.99
CA SER A 30 6.08 22.23 16.09
C SER A 30 7.54 22.16 15.71
N SER A 31 7.84 22.25 14.41
CA SER A 31 9.12 22.83 13.97
C SER A 31 9.01 23.34 12.53
N THR A 32 9.09 24.66 12.39
CA THR A 32 9.23 25.38 11.13
C THR A 32 10.60 25.08 10.49
N ARG A 33 10.60 24.35 9.37
CA ARG A 33 11.71 24.35 8.40
C ARG A 33 11.17 24.03 7.01
N SER A 34 11.60 24.82 6.03
CA SER A 34 11.23 24.69 4.61
C SER A 34 11.54 23.27 4.12
N GLN A 35 10.50 22.56 3.67
CA GLN A 35 10.64 21.23 3.09
C GLN A 35 11.13 21.38 1.65
N THR A 36 12.42 21.14 1.45
CA THR A 36 12.98 20.90 0.10
C THR A 36 12.44 19.57 -0.43
N PRO A 37 12.26 19.41 -1.75
CA PRO A 37 11.80 18.15 -2.33
C PRO A 37 12.82 17.03 -2.04
N ILE A 38 12.44 16.10 -1.18
CA ILE A 38 13.31 15.01 -0.73
C ILE A 38 13.44 13.97 -1.87
N PRO A 39 14.65 13.59 -2.30
CA PRO A 39 14.83 12.58 -3.34
C PRO A 39 14.34 11.22 -2.83
N ASN A 40 13.32 10.67 -3.50
CA ASN A 40 12.70 9.37 -3.20
C ASN A 40 13.69 8.19 -3.38
N LYS A 41 14.64 8.00 -2.45
CA LYS A 41 15.71 6.99 -2.54
C LYS A 41 15.25 5.55 -2.26
N HIS A 42 14.05 5.36 -1.68
CA HIS A 42 13.47 4.03 -1.41
C HIS A 42 12.48 3.56 -2.48
N LEU A 43 12.05 4.46 -3.36
CA LEU A 43 11.42 4.04 -4.60
C LEU A 43 12.57 3.69 -5.55
N PRO A 44 12.60 2.50 -6.16
CA PRO A 44 13.51 2.28 -7.27
C PRO A 44 13.26 3.40 -8.27
N ILE A 45 14.29 4.22 -8.51
CA ILE A 45 14.28 5.26 -9.52
C ILE A 45 13.84 4.55 -10.79
N CYS A 46 12.63 4.84 -11.26
CA CYS A 46 12.21 4.43 -12.58
C CYS A 46 12.89 5.43 -13.51
N PRO A 47 14.05 5.12 -14.14
CA PRO A 47 14.57 6.01 -15.14
C PRO A 47 13.45 6.19 -16.16
N THR A 48 13.07 7.44 -16.43
CA THR A 48 12.38 7.73 -17.68
C THR A 48 13.26 7.08 -18.75
N GLY A 49 12.72 6.09 -19.47
CA GLY A 49 13.47 5.42 -20.52
C GLY A 49 14.12 6.45 -21.46
N PRO A 50 15.11 6.04 -22.27
CA PRO A 50 15.70 6.96 -23.25
C PRO A 50 14.58 7.70 -23.98
N ALA A 51 14.68 9.04 -24.03
CA ALA A 51 13.71 9.84 -24.76
C ALA A 51 13.56 9.22 -26.16
N PRO A 52 12.33 8.89 -26.61
CA PRO A 52 12.16 8.22 -27.89
C PRO A 52 12.82 9.06 -28.98
N ALA A 53 13.85 8.49 -29.62
CA ALA A 53 14.41 9.05 -30.84
C ALA A 53 13.27 9.07 -31.86
N ASN A 54 12.77 10.27 -32.18
CA ASN A 54 11.64 10.52 -33.06
C ASN A 54 10.27 10.01 -32.58
N SER A 55 9.80 10.48 -31.40
CA SER A 55 8.34 10.62 -31.24
C SER A 55 7.85 11.70 -32.21
N LYS A 56 7.52 11.29 -33.44
CA LYS A 56 6.50 11.99 -34.20
C LYS A 56 5.23 11.86 -33.37
N LEU A 57 4.96 12.87 -32.53
CA LEU A 57 3.61 13.15 -32.07
C LEU A 57 2.73 13.04 -33.33
N PRO A 58 1.75 12.12 -33.40
CA PRO A 58 0.72 12.26 -34.39
C PRO A 58 0.09 13.61 -34.09
N ALA A 59 0.24 14.56 -35.02
CA ALA A 59 -0.65 15.69 -35.04
C ALA A 59 -2.05 15.08 -35.15
N ALA A 60 -2.78 15.06 -34.03
CA ALA A 60 -4.20 14.79 -34.07
C ALA A 60 -4.77 15.79 -35.09
N SER A 61 -5.18 15.29 -36.24
CA SER A 61 -5.85 16.03 -37.29
C SER A 61 -7.23 16.40 -36.77
N TYR A 62 -7.27 17.46 -35.97
CA TYR A 62 -8.51 18.14 -35.68
C TYR A 62 -8.96 18.81 -36.98
N SER A 63 -9.96 18.23 -37.61
CA SER A 63 -10.70 18.86 -38.69
C SER A 63 -11.31 20.15 -38.14
N SER A 64 -10.75 21.27 -38.57
CA SER A 64 -11.28 22.60 -38.34
C SER A 64 -12.56 22.78 -39.16
N SER A 65 -13.71 22.41 -38.58
CA SER A 65 -14.98 23.00 -38.98
C SER A 65 -15.23 24.20 -38.08
N SER A 66 -14.81 25.36 -38.58
CA SER A 66 -15.13 26.66 -38.02
C SER A 66 -16.62 26.94 -38.20
N SER A 67 -17.41 26.68 -37.16
CA SER A 67 -18.68 27.37 -36.95
C SER A 67 -18.58 28.16 -35.65
N SER A 68 -18.43 29.47 -35.82
CA SER A 68 -18.53 30.50 -34.79
C SER A 68 -19.80 30.32 -33.94
N SER A 69 -19.64 29.74 -32.76
CA SER A 69 -20.49 30.07 -31.61
C SER A 69 -19.61 30.06 -30.38
N SER A 70 -19.30 31.27 -29.91
CA SER A 70 -18.69 31.56 -28.62
C SER A 70 -19.59 31.04 -27.49
N LYS A 71 -19.45 29.76 -27.12
CA LYS A 71 -19.89 29.27 -25.82
C LYS A 71 -18.72 29.41 -24.84
N GLN A 72 -18.71 30.54 -24.15
CA GLN A 72 -17.92 30.74 -22.93
C GLN A 72 -18.25 29.61 -21.95
N PHE A 73 -17.28 28.76 -21.62
CA PHE A 73 -17.39 27.83 -20.49
C PHE A 73 -17.06 28.59 -19.20
N SER A 74 -18.05 29.29 -18.64
CA SER A 74 -18.06 29.77 -17.26
C SER A 74 -18.56 28.65 -16.34
N VAL A 75 -18.06 28.61 -15.10
CA VAL A 75 -18.52 27.67 -14.07
C VAL A 75 -19.93 28.10 -13.64
N GLN A 76 -20.96 27.59 -14.32
CA GLN A 76 -22.34 28.08 -14.21
C GLN A 76 -23.32 27.13 -13.50
N HIS A 77 -22.85 26.05 -12.87
CA HIS A 77 -23.76 25.17 -12.14
C HIS A 77 -23.84 25.57 -10.65
N PRO A 78 -25.06 25.87 -10.14
CA PRO A 78 -25.24 26.08 -8.71
C PRO A 78 -24.84 24.81 -7.96
N THR A 79 -24.05 24.96 -6.91
CA THR A 79 -23.67 23.89 -5.99
C THR A 79 -24.39 24.07 -4.67
N ALA A 80 -24.27 23.11 -3.76
CA ALA A 80 -24.78 23.29 -2.39
C ALA A 80 -24.28 24.61 -1.76
N LEU A 81 -23.02 24.98 -2.00
CA LEU A 81 -22.38 26.17 -1.41
C LEU A 81 -22.37 27.43 -2.30
N TYR A 82 -22.84 27.36 -3.56
CA TYR A 82 -22.79 28.49 -4.49
C TYR A 82 -24.04 28.72 -5.35
N PRO A 83 -24.52 29.98 -5.52
CA PRO A 83 -24.04 31.18 -4.81
C PRO A 83 -24.37 31.13 -3.31
N PRO A 84 -23.58 31.78 -2.44
CA PRO A 84 -23.83 31.79 -1.00
C PRO A 84 -24.97 32.75 -0.61
N ASP A 85 -25.18 33.78 -1.43
CA ASP A 85 -26.13 34.86 -1.19
C ASP A 85 -27.55 34.31 -1.00
N ASN A 86 -28.26 34.86 -0.01
CA ASN A 86 -29.62 34.48 0.38
C ASN A 86 -29.82 33.05 0.94
N ARG A 87 -28.79 32.17 0.93
CA ARG A 87 -28.86 30.81 1.48
C ARG A 87 -28.14 30.63 2.81
N TYR A 88 -27.11 31.45 3.05
CA TYR A 88 -26.29 31.37 4.24
C TYR A 88 -26.21 32.72 4.95
N HIS A 89 -26.24 32.70 6.29
CA HIS A 89 -26.11 33.92 7.08
C HIS A 89 -24.65 34.38 7.07
N GLN A 90 -24.40 35.62 6.69
CA GLN A 90 -23.07 36.20 6.70
C GLN A 90 -22.70 36.64 8.12
N VAL A 91 -21.63 36.05 8.67
CA VAL A 91 -21.16 36.29 10.05
C VAL A 91 -19.99 37.29 10.11
N TYR A 92 -19.30 37.51 8.99
CA TYR A 92 -18.24 38.51 8.89
C TYR A 92 -18.32 39.23 7.55
N ASN A 93 -18.01 40.54 7.55
CA ASN A 93 -18.30 41.40 6.39
C ASN A 93 -17.19 41.40 5.34
N HIS A 94 -15.93 41.62 5.72
CA HIS A 94 -14.85 41.84 4.77
C HIS A 94 -13.50 41.27 5.26
N PRO A 95 -13.01 40.16 4.68
CA PRO A 95 -13.61 39.40 3.58
C PRO A 95 -14.77 38.50 4.06
N PRO A 96 -15.88 38.34 3.31
CA PRO A 96 -17.07 37.64 3.78
C PRO A 96 -16.80 36.22 4.30
N VAL A 97 -17.46 35.89 5.42
CA VAL A 97 -17.54 34.55 6.01
C VAL A 97 -19.00 34.24 6.29
N PHE A 98 -19.44 33.03 5.95
CA PHE A 98 -20.83 32.60 6.10
C PHE A 98 -20.97 31.52 7.18
N SER A 99 -22.14 31.40 7.80
CA SER A 99 -22.45 30.30 8.72
C SER A 99 -23.09 29.13 7.97
N ILE A 100 -22.70 27.90 8.32
CA ILE A 100 -23.28 26.64 7.82
C ILE A 100 -23.60 25.71 9.00
N ASN A 101 -24.79 25.12 9.04
CA ASN A 101 -25.11 24.13 10.09
C ASN A 101 -24.69 22.70 9.69
N GLY A 102 -24.71 21.76 10.65
CA GLY A 102 -24.30 20.37 10.44
C GLY A 102 -25.06 19.66 9.30
N LYS A 103 -26.37 19.92 9.17
CA LYS A 103 -27.19 19.35 8.09
C LYS A 103 -26.77 19.88 6.72
N GLN A 104 -26.56 21.20 6.60
CA GLN A 104 -26.10 21.82 5.36
C GLN A 104 -24.69 21.35 4.99
N LEU A 105 -23.82 21.15 5.98
CA LEU A 105 -22.49 20.58 5.79
C LEU A 105 -22.57 19.17 5.21
N ALA A 106 -23.37 18.29 5.81
CA ALA A 106 -23.56 16.92 5.31
C ALA A 106 -24.08 16.91 3.86
N ILE A 107 -25.05 17.77 3.54
CA ILE A 107 -25.57 17.93 2.17
C ILE A 107 -24.48 18.42 1.21
N ALA A 108 -23.63 19.36 1.63
CA ALA A 108 -22.56 19.89 0.78
C ALA A 108 -21.48 18.83 0.48
N LEU A 109 -21.12 18.01 1.46
CA LEU A 109 -20.17 16.90 1.27
C LEU A 109 -20.77 15.79 0.40
N ASP A 110 -22.07 15.51 0.52
CA ASP A 110 -22.78 14.54 -0.33
C ASP A 110 -22.90 15.03 -1.79
N ASP A 111 -23.26 16.30 -2.01
CA ASP A 111 -23.28 16.95 -3.33
C ASP A 111 -21.91 16.89 -4.01
N LEU A 112 -20.83 17.11 -3.25
CA LEU A 112 -19.48 16.97 -3.79
C LEU A 112 -19.19 15.53 -4.20
N ALA A 113 -19.45 14.56 -3.30
CA ALA A 113 -19.14 13.15 -3.53
C ALA A 113 -19.92 12.50 -4.68
N THR A 114 -21.10 13.04 -5.02
CA THR A 114 -21.96 12.57 -6.11
C THR A 114 -21.70 13.29 -7.44
N ARG A 115 -20.92 14.37 -7.46
CA ARG A 115 -20.58 15.10 -8.68
C ARG A 115 -19.45 14.41 -9.43
N PRO A 116 -19.57 14.12 -10.74
CA PRO A 116 -18.48 13.50 -11.51
C PRO A 116 -17.19 14.32 -11.49
N LEU A 117 -16.05 13.64 -11.41
CA LEU A 117 -14.74 14.29 -11.51
C LEU A 117 -14.55 14.97 -12.89
N PRO A 118 -13.73 16.01 -13.03
CA PRO A 118 -13.35 16.51 -14.36
C PRO A 118 -12.53 15.48 -15.17
N ASP A 119 -12.53 15.64 -16.48
CA ASP A 119 -11.68 14.83 -17.37
C ASP A 119 -10.18 15.05 -17.06
N PRO A 120 -9.35 13.99 -16.96
CA PRO A 120 -7.93 14.12 -16.63
C PRO A 120 -7.16 15.07 -17.56
N SER A 121 -7.52 15.15 -18.85
CA SER A 121 -6.85 16.03 -19.82
C SER A 121 -7.00 17.53 -19.51
N LYS A 122 -8.01 17.89 -18.69
CA LYS A 122 -8.24 19.27 -18.25
C LYS A 122 -7.42 19.64 -17.01
N LEU A 123 -6.91 18.65 -16.28
CA LEU A 123 -6.25 18.83 -14.98
C LEU A 123 -4.75 18.53 -15.01
N PHE A 124 -4.33 17.60 -15.86
CA PHE A 124 -2.92 17.30 -16.08
C PHE A 124 -2.39 18.12 -17.26
N PRO A 125 -1.21 18.75 -17.15
CA PRO A 125 -0.19 18.52 -16.13
C PRO A 125 -0.26 19.45 -14.89
N TRP A 126 -1.27 20.32 -14.74
CA TRP A 126 -1.34 21.27 -13.62
C TRP A 126 -1.24 20.60 -12.25
N LEU A 127 -1.93 19.47 -12.03
CA LEU A 127 -1.86 18.71 -10.78
C LEU A 127 -0.47 18.13 -10.47
N HIS A 128 0.45 18.02 -11.45
CA HIS A 128 1.83 17.58 -11.17
C HIS A 128 2.65 18.63 -10.42
N GLY A 129 2.15 19.86 -10.27
CA GLY A 129 2.81 20.96 -9.58
C GLY A 129 3.77 21.70 -10.51
N LEU A 130 3.34 22.80 -11.12
CA LEU A 130 4.07 23.48 -12.18
C LEU A 130 4.60 24.83 -11.70
N HIS A 131 5.48 24.80 -10.71
CA HIS A 131 6.10 26.01 -10.15
C HIS A 131 6.81 26.82 -11.24
N PRO A 132 6.69 28.16 -11.28
CA PRO A 132 7.30 28.99 -12.32
C PRO A 132 8.83 28.87 -12.43
N GLU A 133 9.49 28.60 -11.31
CA GLU A 133 10.95 28.48 -11.22
C GLU A 133 11.46 27.07 -11.58
N ASN A 134 10.59 26.05 -11.56
CA ASN A 134 10.98 24.66 -11.79
C ASN A 134 11.16 24.35 -13.28
N GLN A 135 12.32 24.72 -13.84
CA GLN A 135 12.61 24.54 -15.26
C GLN A 135 12.59 23.07 -15.70
N ILE A 136 12.96 22.13 -14.81
CA ILE A 136 12.99 20.70 -15.11
C ILE A 136 11.56 20.20 -15.36
N GLN A 137 10.66 20.40 -14.39
CA GLN A 137 9.27 19.95 -14.48
C GLN A 137 8.52 20.68 -15.60
N LEU A 138 8.77 21.98 -15.78
CA LEU A 138 8.17 22.77 -16.86
C LEU A 138 8.64 22.35 -18.25
N SER A 139 9.93 22.08 -18.43
CA SER A 139 10.46 21.64 -19.74
C SER A 139 9.83 20.32 -20.17
N PHE A 140 9.64 19.39 -19.22
CA PHE A 140 9.02 18.10 -19.45
C PHE A 140 7.54 18.19 -19.84
N PHE A 141 6.72 18.83 -19.01
CA PHE A 141 5.27 18.82 -19.21
C PHE A 141 4.76 19.91 -20.15
N VAL A 142 5.42 21.06 -20.17
CA VAL A 142 4.86 22.26 -20.78
C VAL A 142 5.51 22.53 -22.13
N SER A 143 6.76 22.14 -22.39
CA SER A 143 7.44 22.20 -23.70
C SER A 143 6.98 23.39 -24.58
N ARG A 144 6.93 24.61 -24.00
CA ARG A 144 6.49 25.91 -24.59
C ARG A 144 4.98 26.24 -24.65
N ARG A 145 4.08 25.37 -24.21
CA ARG A 145 2.61 25.61 -24.11
C ARG A 145 2.22 26.26 -22.78
N ARG A 146 2.49 27.56 -22.62
CA ARG A 146 2.21 28.30 -21.37
C ARG A 146 0.77 28.17 -20.84
N THR A 147 -0.20 27.90 -21.72
CA THR A 147 -1.61 27.67 -21.38
C THR A 147 -1.83 26.48 -20.45
N LEU A 148 -0.97 25.46 -20.48
CA LEU A 148 -1.06 24.27 -19.62
C LEU A 148 -0.73 24.54 -18.14
N ARG A 149 -0.18 25.72 -17.84
CA ARG A 149 0.06 26.18 -16.46
C ARG A 149 -1.14 26.86 -15.83
N ARG A 150 -2.17 27.18 -16.63
CA ARG A 150 -3.36 27.89 -16.13
C ARG A 150 -4.11 27.01 -15.15
N ILE A 151 -4.63 27.64 -14.11
CA ILE A 151 -5.51 26.99 -13.14
C ILE A 151 -6.73 26.42 -13.89
N PRO A 152 -7.06 25.13 -13.70
CA PRO A 152 -8.22 24.54 -14.35
C PRO A 152 -9.51 25.18 -13.83
N LYS A 153 -10.21 25.91 -14.70
CA LYS A 153 -11.49 26.54 -14.36
C LYS A 153 -12.62 25.54 -14.07
N CYS A 154 -12.47 24.28 -14.43
CA CYS A 154 -13.48 23.25 -14.18
C CYS A 154 -13.46 22.70 -12.74
N LEU A 155 -12.51 23.13 -11.90
CA LEU A 155 -12.39 22.68 -10.52
C LEU A 155 -13.15 23.59 -9.56
N ARG A 156 -13.96 22.96 -8.72
CA ARG A 156 -14.56 23.55 -7.52
C ARG A 156 -14.75 22.43 -6.49
N SER A 157 -13.88 22.40 -5.49
CA SER A 157 -13.90 21.38 -4.42
C SER A 157 -14.33 22.01 -3.09
N ILE A 158 -14.45 21.19 -2.05
CA ILE A 158 -14.62 21.60 -0.66
C ILE A 158 -13.35 21.21 0.11
N THR A 159 -12.82 22.11 0.93
CA THR A 159 -11.78 21.81 1.92
C THR A 159 -12.35 22.02 3.31
N VAL A 160 -12.29 20.98 4.15
CA VAL A 160 -12.75 21.04 5.54
C VAL A 160 -11.52 21.26 6.44
N VAL A 161 -11.57 22.28 7.29
CA VAL A 161 -10.45 22.70 8.15
C VAL A 161 -10.86 22.57 9.61
N LYS A 162 -10.11 21.77 10.38
CA LYS A 162 -10.30 21.62 11.82
C LYS A 162 -9.38 22.59 12.56
N VAL A 163 -9.97 23.46 13.37
CA VAL A 163 -9.23 24.41 14.21
C VAL A 163 -8.50 23.68 15.35
N GLY A 164 -7.35 24.22 15.76
CA GLY A 164 -6.48 23.63 16.78
C GLY A 164 -5.45 22.62 16.24
N GLY A 165 -5.60 22.15 15.00
CA GLY A 165 -4.61 21.31 14.30
C GLY A 165 -4.51 19.86 14.79
N ASP A 166 -5.07 19.53 15.95
CA ASP A 166 -5.17 18.16 16.43
C ASP A 166 -6.24 17.39 15.65
N LEU A 167 -5.80 16.53 14.74
CA LEU A 167 -6.64 15.62 13.94
C LEU A 167 -6.79 14.23 14.58
N THR A 168 -6.31 14.00 15.82
CA THR A 168 -6.49 12.71 16.52
C THR A 168 -7.87 12.52 17.10
N LYS A 169 -8.63 13.60 17.27
CA LYS A 169 -10.00 13.60 17.80
C LYS A 169 -10.88 14.52 16.97
N ALA A 170 -12.19 14.32 17.08
CA ALA A 170 -13.21 15.16 16.47
C ALA A 170 -12.95 15.47 14.98
N LYS A 171 -12.58 14.45 14.20
CA LYS A 171 -12.16 14.60 12.81
C LYS A 171 -13.33 14.32 11.86
N LEU A 172 -13.73 15.32 11.09
CA LEU A 172 -14.68 15.15 9.99
C LEU A 172 -14.00 14.53 8.76
N LYS A 173 -14.80 13.94 7.87
CA LYS A 173 -14.38 13.35 6.61
C LYS A 173 -13.54 14.32 5.78
N GLY A 174 -12.27 13.96 5.55
CA GLY A 174 -11.35 14.77 4.76
C GLY A 174 -10.84 16.04 5.43
N ALA A 175 -11.10 16.23 6.73
CA ALA A 175 -10.63 17.40 7.48
C ALA A 175 -9.10 17.44 7.58
N VAL A 176 -8.56 18.66 7.45
CA VAL A 176 -7.12 18.96 7.53
C VAL A 176 -6.86 20.06 8.56
N ALA A 177 -5.62 20.15 9.03
CA ALA A 177 -5.21 21.22 9.94
C ALA A 177 -4.96 22.54 9.17
N PRO A 178 -5.07 23.72 9.81
CA PRO A 178 -4.89 25.00 9.13
C PRO A 178 -3.49 25.17 8.51
N ASP A 179 -2.46 24.65 9.18
CA ASP A 179 -1.06 24.68 8.75
C ASP A 179 -0.77 23.75 7.56
N GLU A 180 -1.70 22.86 7.19
CA GLU A 180 -1.59 22.07 5.96
C GLU A 180 -1.99 22.86 4.71
N ILE A 181 -2.62 24.03 4.86
CA ILE A 181 -3.08 24.87 3.75
C ILE A 181 -2.58 26.31 3.82
N LEU A 182 -2.26 26.83 5.02
CA LEU A 182 -1.77 28.20 5.24
C LEU A 182 -0.30 28.24 5.66
N ALA A 183 0.41 29.23 5.13
CA ALA A 183 1.72 29.66 5.59
C ALA A 183 1.61 31.11 6.12
N GLY A 184 1.39 31.26 7.42
CA GLY A 184 1.01 32.55 7.99
C GLY A 184 -0.41 32.93 7.55
N SER A 185 -0.56 34.11 6.92
CA SER A 185 -1.85 34.63 6.46
C SER A 185 -2.18 34.34 4.99
N SER A 186 -1.36 33.54 4.31
CA SER A 186 -1.51 33.25 2.87
C SER A 186 -1.52 31.74 2.62
N PHE A 187 -2.12 31.31 1.51
CA PHE A 187 -2.05 29.89 1.12
C PHE A 187 -0.60 29.46 0.86
N ILE A 188 -0.30 28.20 1.17
CA ILE A 188 0.98 27.57 0.84
C ILE A 188 1.16 27.54 -0.68
N ASP A 189 2.28 28.05 -1.17
CA ASP A 189 2.72 27.77 -2.55
C ASP A 189 3.23 26.34 -2.62
N ALA A 190 2.31 25.43 -2.95
CA ALA A 190 2.53 24.00 -2.82
C ALA A 190 3.36 23.40 -3.98
N ASP A 191 3.52 24.12 -5.10
CA ASP A 191 4.22 23.58 -6.26
C ASP A 191 5.74 23.57 -6.00
N PRO A 192 6.45 22.43 -6.14
CA PRO A 192 7.87 22.37 -5.82
C PRO A 192 8.71 23.26 -6.75
N PRO A 193 9.55 24.16 -6.22
CA PRO A 193 10.37 25.05 -7.04
C PRO A 193 11.50 24.33 -7.78
N GLU A 194 11.86 23.13 -7.33
CA GLU A 194 12.94 22.32 -7.88
C GLU A 194 12.55 20.84 -7.97
N GLY A 195 13.36 20.05 -8.70
CA GLY A 195 13.19 18.61 -8.84
C GLY A 195 12.12 18.20 -9.86
N PHE A 196 11.95 16.90 -10.02
CA PHE A 196 10.97 16.29 -10.93
C PHE A 196 10.22 15.17 -10.22
N SER A 197 8.89 15.21 -10.28
CA SER A 197 8.06 14.16 -9.70
C SER A 197 6.67 14.13 -10.33
N VAL A 198 6.29 12.96 -10.84
CA VAL A 198 4.91 12.64 -11.27
C VAL A 198 4.03 12.15 -10.11
N ARG A 199 4.57 12.16 -8.87
CA ARG A 199 3.99 11.58 -7.64
C ARG A 199 3.88 12.63 -6.53
N ASN A 200 3.65 13.89 -6.88
CA ASN A 200 3.45 14.98 -5.91
C ASN A 200 2.10 14.88 -5.19
N PHE A 201 1.85 13.77 -4.50
CA PHE A 201 0.63 13.54 -3.72
C PHE A 201 0.53 14.50 -2.53
N HIS A 202 1.66 14.81 -1.89
CA HIS A 202 1.75 15.65 -0.70
C HIS A 202 1.30 17.11 -0.93
N ILE A 203 1.39 17.62 -2.17
CA ILE A 203 1.04 19.02 -2.47
C ILE A 203 -0.46 19.21 -2.74
N GLN A 204 -1.21 18.14 -3.00
CA GLN A 204 -2.54 18.22 -3.59
C GLN A 204 -3.53 18.95 -2.67
N THR A 205 -3.51 18.67 -1.37
CA THR A 205 -4.36 19.33 -0.37
C THR A 205 -4.21 20.85 -0.41
N ALA A 206 -2.99 21.35 -0.18
CA ALA A 206 -2.70 22.79 -0.19
C ALA A 206 -3.01 23.43 -1.54
N LYS A 207 -2.61 22.78 -2.64
CA LYS A 207 -2.83 23.26 -4.01
C LYS A 207 -4.30 23.42 -4.35
N LEU A 208 -5.16 22.49 -3.91
CA LEU A 208 -6.59 22.52 -4.18
C LEU A 208 -7.35 23.41 -3.21
N ALA A 209 -6.87 23.60 -1.98
CA ALA A 209 -7.50 24.48 -0.99
C ALA A 209 -7.67 25.92 -1.50
N ALA A 210 -6.68 26.44 -2.23
CA ALA A 210 -6.74 27.78 -2.81
C ALA A 210 -7.86 27.96 -3.86
N ILE A 211 -8.40 26.86 -4.40
CA ILE A 211 -9.48 26.84 -5.41
C ILE A 211 -10.70 26.03 -4.94
N SER A 212 -10.98 26.07 -3.65
CA SER A 212 -12.09 25.35 -3.01
C SER A 212 -12.94 26.27 -2.16
N ASP A 213 -14.22 25.93 -2.01
CA ASP A 213 -15.01 26.44 -0.90
C ASP A 213 -14.43 25.85 0.40
N ILE A 214 -14.21 26.67 1.43
CA ILE A 214 -13.55 26.23 2.67
C ILE A 214 -14.54 26.26 3.82
N ILE A 215 -14.62 25.17 4.56
CA ILE A 215 -15.48 25.03 5.74
C ILE A 215 -14.60 24.85 6.97
N VAL A 216 -14.74 25.73 7.95
CA VAL A 216 -13.95 25.76 9.17
C VAL A 216 -14.82 25.35 10.35
N TYR A 217 -14.32 24.43 11.17
CA TYR A 217 -15.00 23.96 12.37
C TYR A 217 -14.01 23.76 13.53
N GLY A 218 -14.50 23.82 14.76
CA GLY A 218 -13.77 23.44 15.97
C GLY A 218 -14.34 22.16 16.57
N ASP A 219 -13.57 21.49 17.43
CA ASP A 219 -14.18 20.57 18.39
C ASP A 219 -14.83 21.36 19.54
N ASP A 220 -15.57 20.70 20.42
CA ASP A 220 -16.35 21.38 21.44
C ASP A 220 -15.48 22.08 22.52
N ASP A 221 -14.17 21.83 22.54
CA ASP A 221 -13.22 22.50 23.43
C ASP A 221 -12.71 23.83 22.84
N VAL A 222 -12.92 24.08 21.54
CA VAL A 222 -12.44 25.28 20.83
C VAL A 222 -13.49 26.39 20.87
N SER A 223 -13.07 27.61 21.21
CA SER A 223 -13.98 28.76 21.25
C SER A 223 -14.45 29.19 19.86
N GLU A 224 -15.68 29.69 19.76
CA GLU A 224 -16.24 30.21 18.51
C GLU A 224 -15.41 31.36 17.94
N GLU A 225 -14.81 32.21 18.79
CA GLU A 225 -13.94 33.30 18.31
C GLU A 225 -12.68 32.76 17.63
N SER A 226 -12.13 31.66 18.14
CA SER A 226 -10.95 31.01 17.55
C SER A 226 -11.27 30.41 16.18
N VAL A 227 -12.45 29.80 16.05
CA VAL A 227 -12.93 29.26 14.76
C VAL A 227 -13.15 30.39 13.75
N LEU A 228 -13.79 31.47 14.18
CA LEU A 228 -14.03 32.64 13.34
C LEU A 228 -12.71 33.31 12.91
N ALA A 229 -11.73 33.44 13.81
CA ALA A 229 -10.42 34.02 13.50
C ALA A 229 -9.73 33.26 12.36
N VAL A 230 -9.64 31.93 12.46
CA VAL A 230 -9.07 31.08 11.39
C VAL A 230 -9.86 31.22 10.09
N ALA A 231 -11.19 31.29 10.15
CA ALA A 231 -12.01 31.48 8.96
C ALA A 231 -11.79 32.85 8.29
N VAL A 232 -11.58 33.91 9.07
CA VAL A 232 -11.25 35.24 8.55
C VAL A 232 -9.87 35.25 7.89
N ASP A 233 -8.87 34.60 8.51
CA ASP A 233 -7.54 34.44 7.93
C ASP A 233 -7.59 33.70 6.58
N ILE A 234 -8.34 32.60 6.53
CA ILE A 234 -8.56 31.83 5.29
C ILE A 234 -9.30 32.66 4.23
N SER A 235 -10.34 33.39 4.62
CA SER A 235 -11.11 34.24 3.69
C SER A 235 -10.24 35.37 3.11
N THR A 236 -9.30 35.89 3.91
CA THR A 236 -8.28 36.85 3.50
C THR A 236 -7.26 36.24 2.54
N ALA A 237 -6.76 35.03 2.85
CA ALA A 237 -5.86 34.29 1.98
C ALA A 237 -6.50 33.98 0.61
N GLN A 238 -7.79 33.63 0.57
CA GLN A 238 -8.55 33.45 -0.68
C GLN A 238 -8.60 34.73 -1.50
N GLU A 239 -8.91 35.86 -0.87
CA GLU A 239 -8.99 37.14 -1.58
C GLU A 239 -7.62 37.55 -2.15
N GLU A 240 -6.55 37.42 -1.36
CA GLU A 240 -5.18 37.67 -1.81
C GLU A 240 -4.79 36.77 -2.99
N TRP A 241 -5.07 35.47 -2.87
CA TRP A 241 -4.76 34.49 -3.91
C TRP A 241 -5.50 34.82 -5.22
N MET A 242 -6.79 35.17 -5.14
CA MET A 242 -7.57 35.56 -6.32
C MET A 242 -6.99 36.82 -6.99
N ARG A 243 -6.61 37.85 -6.22
CA ARG A 243 -5.98 39.05 -6.79
C ARG A 243 -4.67 38.74 -7.51
N ARG A 244 -3.89 37.78 -6.99
CA ARG A 244 -2.57 37.41 -7.55
C ARG A 244 -2.67 36.54 -8.80
N TYR A 245 -3.59 35.57 -8.83
CA TYR A 245 -3.63 34.53 -9.87
C TYR A 245 -4.81 34.63 -10.84
N ASP A 246 -5.84 35.43 -10.55
CA ASP A 246 -6.98 35.71 -11.44
C ASP A 246 -7.35 37.22 -11.49
N PRO A 247 -6.46 38.09 -12.01
CA PRO A 247 -6.63 39.55 -11.95
C PRO A 247 -7.77 40.12 -12.82
N GLY A 248 -8.46 39.29 -13.61
CA GLY A 248 -9.50 39.72 -14.56
C GLY A 248 -10.95 39.47 -14.12
N GLN A 249 -11.18 39.12 -12.84
CA GLN A 249 -12.43 38.60 -12.24
C GLN A 249 -13.77 38.93 -12.93
N GLU A 250 -14.53 37.86 -13.22
CA GLU A 250 -16.00 37.85 -13.10
C GLU A 250 -16.34 37.02 -11.84
N THR A 251 -16.77 37.66 -10.74
CA THR A 251 -17.30 37.07 -9.48
C THR A 251 -16.33 36.31 -8.54
N ARG A 252 -16.54 36.45 -7.22
CA ARG A 252 -15.87 35.65 -6.18
C ARG A 252 -16.25 34.18 -6.34
N LEU A 253 -15.32 33.35 -6.81
CA LEU A 253 -15.61 31.96 -7.17
C LEU A 253 -15.73 31.04 -5.95
N PHE A 254 -15.00 31.33 -4.86
CA PHE A 254 -14.90 30.47 -3.68
C PHE A 254 -15.25 31.24 -2.39
N ASN A 255 -15.89 30.53 -1.47
CA ASN A 255 -16.40 31.09 -0.22
C ASN A 255 -15.84 30.38 1.01
N THR A 256 -15.82 31.08 2.14
CA THR A 256 -15.46 30.52 3.45
C THR A 256 -16.68 30.43 4.35
N PHE A 257 -16.83 29.29 5.02
CA PHE A 257 -17.92 28.99 5.93
C PHE A 257 -17.40 28.62 7.32
N VAL A 258 -18.14 28.96 8.36
CA VAL A 258 -17.94 28.51 9.74
C VAL A 258 -19.11 27.62 10.12
N VAL A 259 -18.80 26.44 10.68
CA VAL A 259 -19.81 25.51 11.17
C VAL A 259 -20.43 26.05 12.47
N SER A 260 -21.75 26.18 12.52
CA SER A 260 -22.48 26.67 13.70
C SER A 260 -23.05 25.58 14.61
N SER A 261 -23.04 24.33 14.16
CA SER A 261 -23.40 23.18 15.01
C SER A 261 -22.20 22.73 15.83
N SER A 262 -22.43 22.27 17.06
CA SER A 262 -21.40 21.62 17.86
C SER A 262 -20.90 20.35 17.17
N PHE A 263 -19.67 19.92 17.49
CA PHE A 263 -19.15 18.67 16.94
C PHE A 263 -19.98 17.48 17.42
N GLN A 264 -20.36 17.46 18.70
CA GLN A 264 -21.21 16.41 19.27
C GLN A 264 -22.57 16.28 18.56
N ASP A 265 -23.20 17.40 18.16
CA ASP A 265 -24.43 17.37 17.38
C ASP A 265 -24.23 16.73 16.01
N ILE A 266 -23.11 17.05 15.34
CA ILE A 266 -22.75 16.47 14.04
C ILE A 266 -22.48 14.98 14.19
N GLU A 267 -21.76 14.57 15.23
CA GLU A 267 -21.48 13.16 15.52
C GLU A 267 -22.78 12.35 15.72
N HIS A 268 -23.75 12.90 16.44
CA HIS A 268 -25.03 12.24 16.66
C HIS A 268 -25.95 12.23 15.43
N GLN A 269 -26.04 13.35 14.70
CA GLN A 269 -27.02 13.51 13.62
C GLN A 269 -26.50 13.06 12.25
N HIS A 270 -25.18 13.11 12.04
CA HIS A 270 -24.51 12.85 10.77
C HIS A 270 -23.24 11.99 10.97
N PRO A 271 -23.35 10.77 11.55
CA PRO A 271 -22.20 9.92 11.83
C PRO A 271 -21.43 9.50 10.56
N ASP A 272 -22.05 9.55 9.39
CA ASP A 272 -21.47 9.19 8.09
C ASP A 272 -20.36 10.14 7.60
N ILE A 273 -20.30 11.36 8.16
CA ILE A 273 -19.25 12.34 7.85
C ILE A 273 -18.24 12.48 8.98
N VAL A 274 -18.35 11.71 10.07
CA VAL A 274 -17.39 11.74 11.19
C VAL A 274 -16.41 10.58 11.06
N ALA A 275 -15.13 10.89 10.85
CA ALA A 275 -14.07 9.89 10.75
C ALA A 275 -13.56 9.46 12.13
N ILE A 276 -13.37 10.42 13.04
CA ILE A 276 -12.93 10.18 14.41
C ILE A 276 -13.83 10.96 15.35
N ASN A 277 -14.37 10.28 16.37
CA ASN A 277 -15.24 10.91 17.35
C ASN A 277 -14.49 11.85 18.31
N GLN A 278 -15.23 12.52 19.20
CA GLN A 278 -14.67 13.44 20.18
C GLN A 278 -13.63 12.81 21.12
N ASN A 279 -13.72 11.50 21.35
CA ASN A 279 -12.81 10.74 22.23
C ASN A 279 -11.56 10.21 21.50
N GLY A 280 -11.38 10.52 20.22
CA GLY A 280 -10.23 10.05 19.43
C GLY A 280 -10.35 8.62 18.91
N ILE A 281 -11.56 8.07 18.87
CA ILE A 281 -11.84 6.71 18.38
C ILE A 281 -12.35 6.80 16.93
N LEU A 282 -11.76 5.99 16.04
CA LEU A 282 -12.23 5.82 14.67
C LEU A 282 -13.67 5.27 14.67
N THR A 283 -14.57 5.94 13.95
CA THR A 283 -16.00 5.56 13.93
C THR A 283 -16.30 4.36 13.03
N GLY A 284 -15.43 4.11 12.04
CA GLY A 284 -15.65 3.11 10.99
C GLY A 284 -16.66 3.53 9.90
N HIS A 285 -17.31 4.70 10.02
CA HIS A 285 -18.28 5.20 9.03
C HIS A 285 -17.62 5.82 7.80
N VAL A 286 -16.45 6.43 7.99
CA VAL A 286 -15.64 7.01 6.91
C VAL A 286 -14.52 6.06 6.56
N MET A 287 -14.24 5.89 5.26
CA MET A 287 -13.09 5.10 4.81
C MET A 287 -11.79 5.72 5.34
N ASP A 288 -11.02 4.91 6.08
CA ASP A 288 -9.65 5.25 6.53
C ASP A 288 -8.63 4.30 5.88
N PHE A 289 -7.58 4.87 5.26
CA PHE A 289 -6.58 4.09 4.52
C PHE A 289 -5.72 3.20 5.44
N PHE A 290 -5.34 3.70 6.62
CA PHE A 290 -4.45 3.00 7.55
C PHE A 290 -5.18 1.83 8.21
N LEU A 291 -6.42 2.04 8.64
CA LEU A 291 -7.27 1.00 9.17
C LEU A 291 -7.51 -0.06 8.09
N TRP A 292 -7.95 0.33 6.89
CA TRP A 292 -8.24 -0.65 5.83
C TRP A 292 -7.01 -1.45 5.39
N GLU A 293 -5.85 -0.82 5.24
CA GLU A 293 -4.61 -1.57 4.96
C GLU A 293 -4.31 -2.59 6.06
N ARG A 294 -4.46 -2.20 7.33
CA ARG A 294 -4.27 -3.10 8.47
C ARG A 294 -5.27 -4.25 8.49
N LEU A 295 -6.55 -3.98 8.23
CA LEU A 295 -7.61 -5.00 8.11
C LEU A 295 -7.26 -6.00 6.99
N GLU A 296 -6.83 -5.50 5.84
CA GLU A 296 -6.45 -6.33 4.69
C GLU A 296 -5.20 -7.16 4.95
N MET A 297 -4.19 -6.56 5.60
CA MET A 297 -2.97 -7.26 6.01
C MET A 297 -3.29 -8.38 6.99
N TYR A 298 -4.11 -8.12 8.01
CA TYR A 298 -4.54 -9.11 8.99
C TYR A 298 -5.35 -10.25 8.36
N SER A 299 -6.33 -9.91 7.51
CA SER A 299 -7.15 -10.88 6.79
C SER A 299 -6.29 -11.79 5.90
N MET A 300 -5.33 -11.19 5.20
CA MET A 300 -4.40 -11.91 4.33
C MET A 300 -3.42 -12.83 5.09
N SER A 301 -2.99 -12.43 6.29
CA SER A 301 -1.99 -13.15 7.08
C SER A 301 -2.57 -14.01 8.20
N GLN A 302 -3.92 -14.08 8.32
CA GLN A 302 -4.64 -14.80 9.37
C GLN A 302 -3.98 -16.14 9.73
N ALA A 303 -3.91 -16.43 11.03
CA ALA A 303 -3.27 -17.63 11.56
C ALA A 303 -3.84 -18.90 10.90
N THR A 304 -2.99 -19.68 10.24
CA THR A 304 -3.39 -20.94 9.61
C THR A 304 -2.21 -21.92 9.61
N GLU A 305 -2.53 -23.20 9.64
CA GLU A 305 -1.57 -24.27 9.86
C GLU A 305 -0.63 -24.45 8.65
N ILE A 306 0.69 -24.28 8.87
CA ILE A 306 1.70 -24.49 7.83
C ILE A 306 2.14 -25.96 7.77
N THR A 307 2.21 -26.63 8.92
CA THR A 307 2.43 -28.08 9.07
C THR A 307 1.72 -28.55 10.33
N LYS A 308 1.59 -29.86 10.53
CA LYS A 308 0.83 -30.43 11.66
C LYS A 308 1.22 -29.80 13.01
N ASN A 309 0.23 -29.21 13.67
CA ASN A 309 0.31 -28.48 14.92
C ASN A 309 1.23 -27.24 14.95
N VAL A 310 1.57 -26.66 13.79
CA VAL A 310 2.33 -25.40 13.71
C VAL A 310 1.62 -24.40 12.81
N TRP A 311 1.32 -23.24 13.40
CA TRP A 311 0.62 -22.14 12.76
C TRP A 311 1.56 -20.95 12.55
N GLN A 312 1.28 -20.19 11.50
CA GLN A 312 1.91 -18.90 11.21
C GLN A 312 0.83 -17.84 11.07
N GLY A 313 1.02 -16.65 11.63
CA GLY A 313 0.10 -15.53 11.48
C GLY A 313 0.52 -14.27 12.26
N PRO A 314 -0.30 -13.20 12.24
CA PRO A 314 0.03 -11.93 12.86
C PRO A 314 -0.02 -12.00 14.38
N SER A 315 0.82 -11.20 15.03
CA SER A 315 0.72 -10.92 16.47
C SER A 315 -0.69 -10.38 16.77
N PRO A 316 -1.33 -10.82 17.87
CA PRO A 316 -2.63 -10.28 18.28
C PRO A 316 -2.51 -8.76 18.54
N ASP A 317 -3.25 -7.95 17.79
CA ASP A 317 -3.36 -6.52 18.05
C ASP A 317 -4.46 -6.30 19.11
N LEU A 318 -4.09 -5.77 20.28
CA LEU A 318 -5.03 -5.48 21.38
C LEU A 318 -5.84 -4.19 21.13
N SER A 319 -5.46 -3.37 20.15
CA SER A 319 -6.07 -2.06 19.92
C SER A 319 -7.40 -2.11 19.17
N TYR A 320 -7.68 -3.23 18.48
CA TYR A 320 -8.94 -3.49 17.79
C TYR A 320 -9.33 -4.94 18.03
N ASP A 321 -10.59 -5.21 18.40
CA ASP A 321 -11.12 -6.57 18.51
C ASP A 321 -11.24 -7.19 17.11
N MET A 322 -10.10 -7.61 16.57
CA MET A 322 -9.91 -8.10 15.21
C MET A 322 -10.20 -9.60 15.09
N GLY A 323 -10.84 -10.19 16.10
CA GLY A 323 -11.00 -11.65 16.17
C GLY A 323 -9.65 -12.37 16.25
N GLY A 324 -8.68 -11.76 16.95
CA GLY A 324 -7.36 -12.30 17.26
C GLY A 324 -7.43 -13.81 17.56
N PRO A 325 -6.48 -14.63 17.08
CA PRO A 325 -6.54 -16.06 17.37
C PRO A 325 -6.56 -16.23 18.90
N PRO A 326 -7.54 -16.96 19.47
CA PRO A 326 -7.68 -17.04 20.91
C PRO A 326 -6.36 -17.51 21.53
N THR A 327 -5.81 -16.72 22.45
CA THR A 327 -4.56 -17.03 23.17
C THR A 327 -4.64 -18.36 23.93
N SER A 328 -5.85 -18.87 24.15
CA SER A 328 -6.15 -20.17 24.75
C SER A 328 -5.88 -21.39 23.86
N HIS A 329 -5.43 -21.22 22.61
CA HIS A 329 -5.28 -22.32 21.66
C HIS A 329 -3.85 -22.83 21.44
N TYR A 330 -2.81 -22.15 21.90
CA TYR A 330 -1.42 -22.52 21.64
C TYR A 330 -0.64 -22.77 22.94
N ASP A 331 0.26 -23.75 22.90
CA ASP A 331 1.11 -24.12 24.03
C ASP A 331 2.46 -23.36 23.98
N VAL A 332 2.90 -22.96 22.78
CA VAL A 332 4.13 -22.19 22.56
C VAL A 332 3.90 -21.09 21.52
N PHE A 333 4.35 -19.89 21.86
CA PHE A 333 4.41 -18.71 21.00
C PHE A 333 5.88 -18.43 20.64
N ILE A 334 6.16 -18.27 19.35
CA ILE A 334 7.47 -17.91 18.82
C ILE A 334 7.32 -16.55 18.13
N GLU A 335 7.76 -15.50 18.81
CA GLU A 335 7.77 -14.15 18.27
C GLU A 335 9.06 -13.90 17.49
N THR A 336 8.94 -13.51 16.22
CA THR A 336 10.11 -13.23 15.38
C THR A 336 10.33 -11.73 15.24
N HIS A 337 11.53 -11.23 15.57
CA HIS A 337 11.88 -9.80 15.45
C HIS A 337 13.40 -9.58 15.33
N ASP A 338 13.82 -8.39 14.88
CA ASP A 338 15.23 -8.05 14.60
C ASP A 338 16.17 -8.12 15.82
N GLY A 339 15.62 -8.00 17.04
CA GLY A 339 16.38 -7.97 18.29
C GLY A 339 16.63 -9.35 18.92
N ALA A 340 16.01 -10.40 18.39
CA ALA A 340 16.09 -11.74 18.95
C ALA A 340 17.41 -12.44 18.59
N SER A 341 17.79 -13.43 19.41
CA SER A 341 18.91 -14.33 19.13
C SER A 341 18.40 -15.75 18.91
N ILE A 342 19.17 -16.59 18.19
CA ILE A 342 18.80 -17.99 17.98
C ILE A 342 18.82 -18.72 19.33
N PRO A 343 17.72 -19.39 19.74
CA PRO A 343 17.66 -20.10 21.01
C PRO A 343 18.69 -21.23 21.10
N ASP A 344 19.50 -21.24 22.17
CA ASP A 344 20.43 -22.33 22.43
C ASP A 344 19.70 -23.59 22.95
N THR A 345 20.33 -24.76 22.79
CA THR A 345 19.74 -26.03 23.23
C THR A 345 19.40 -26.10 24.73
N ARG A 346 20.11 -25.35 25.60
CA ARG A 346 19.85 -25.33 27.04
C ARG A 346 18.58 -24.55 27.36
N TYR A 347 18.39 -23.41 26.70
CA TYR A 347 17.19 -22.60 26.80
C TYR A 347 15.98 -23.40 26.29
N LEU A 348 16.08 -24.04 25.13
CA LEU A 348 15.00 -24.88 24.59
C LEU A 348 14.63 -26.04 25.53
N ALA A 349 15.63 -26.70 26.14
CA ALA A 349 15.38 -27.75 27.14
C ALA A 349 14.69 -27.23 28.41
N LYS A 350 15.04 -26.01 28.86
CA LYS A 350 14.37 -25.34 29.97
C LYS A 350 12.89 -25.11 29.64
N ILE A 351 12.57 -24.59 28.46
CA ILE A 351 11.18 -24.38 28.03
C ILE A 351 10.42 -25.71 28.01
N SER A 352 10.98 -26.76 27.41
CA SER A 352 10.37 -28.10 27.38
C SER A 352 9.99 -28.63 28.77
N SER A 353 10.85 -28.40 29.77
CA SER A 353 10.59 -28.84 31.15
C SER A 353 9.42 -28.10 31.81
N GLN A 354 9.07 -26.91 31.31
CA GLN A 354 8.08 -26.01 31.90
C GLN A 354 6.75 -26.01 31.16
N LEU A 355 6.61 -26.73 30.04
CA LEU A 355 5.37 -26.76 29.23
C LEU A 355 4.10 -27.12 30.01
N HIS A 356 4.21 -27.86 31.12
CA HIS A 356 3.08 -28.18 32.00
C HIS A 356 2.53 -26.97 32.78
N LYS A 357 3.26 -25.84 32.81
CA LYS A 357 2.92 -24.64 33.59
C LYS A 357 2.02 -23.66 32.83
N GLY A 358 1.69 -23.92 31.57
CA GLY A 358 0.89 -23.04 30.71
C GLY A 358 1.62 -22.68 29.41
N PRO A 359 1.09 -21.71 28.64
CA PRO A 359 1.72 -21.26 27.40
C PRO A 359 3.07 -20.60 27.64
N HIS A 360 4.03 -20.86 26.74
CA HIS A 360 5.37 -20.27 26.80
C HIS A 360 5.62 -19.36 25.61
N HIS A 361 6.35 -18.28 25.84
CA HIS A 361 6.78 -17.34 24.81
C HIS A 361 8.29 -17.45 24.64
N ILE A 362 8.74 -17.59 23.40
CA ILE A 362 10.14 -17.54 23.02
C ILE A 362 10.31 -16.56 21.86
N GLU A 363 11.52 -16.05 21.72
CA GLU A 363 11.90 -15.12 20.65
C GLU A 363 12.77 -15.85 19.61
N PHE A 364 12.71 -15.39 18.37
CA PHE A 364 13.54 -15.91 17.28
C PHE A 364 13.94 -14.78 16.31
N PRO A 365 15.14 -14.81 15.69
CA PRO A 365 15.56 -13.76 14.78
C PRO A 365 14.62 -13.60 13.58
N SER A 366 14.42 -12.35 13.15
CA SER A 366 13.63 -12.02 11.97
C SER A 366 14.23 -12.58 10.66
N SER A 367 13.37 -12.82 9.68
CA SER A 367 13.78 -13.01 8.28
C SER A 367 14.68 -11.86 7.82
N GLY A 368 15.74 -12.18 7.10
CA GLY A 368 16.71 -11.20 6.62
C GLY A 368 17.80 -10.81 7.62
N SER A 369 17.70 -11.17 8.91
CA SER A 369 18.72 -10.84 9.92
C SER A 369 19.99 -11.70 9.83
N ILE A 370 19.89 -12.94 9.33
CA ILE A 370 21.01 -13.88 9.25
C ILE A 370 21.85 -13.59 7.98
N MET A 371 23.07 -13.09 8.18
CA MET A 371 23.96 -12.69 7.09
C MET A 371 24.80 -13.86 6.55
N ALA A 372 24.95 -13.93 5.21
CA ALA A 372 25.62 -15.04 4.53
C ALA A 372 27.11 -15.17 4.79
N SER A 373 27.78 -14.08 5.13
CA SER A 373 29.23 -14.03 5.35
C SER A 373 29.65 -14.29 6.80
N SER A 374 28.71 -14.45 7.74
CA SER A 374 29.01 -14.42 9.17
C SER A 374 28.38 -15.52 10.01
N TRP A 375 27.63 -16.47 9.44
CA TRP A 375 27.06 -17.55 10.25
C TRP A 375 28.17 -18.49 10.76
N SER A 376 28.16 -18.70 12.06
CA SER A 376 29.05 -19.64 12.74
C SER A 376 28.44 -21.05 12.73
N GLN A 377 29.28 -22.09 12.83
CA GLN A 377 28.78 -23.48 12.95
C GLN A 377 27.83 -23.66 14.16
N PRO A 378 28.07 -23.03 15.33
CA PRO A 378 27.12 -23.02 16.44
C PRO A 378 25.74 -22.45 16.09
N GLU A 379 25.67 -21.28 15.43
CA GLU A 379 24.37 -20.67 15.07
C GLU A 379 23.56 -21.56 14.12
N VAL A 380 24.22 -22.18 13.13
CA VAL A 380 23.55 -23.15 12.24
C VAL A 380 23.06 -24.37 13.03
N TYR A 381 23.84 -24.85 14.00
CA TYR A 381 23.45 -25.96 14.85
C TYR A 381 22.24 -25.62 15.72
N ASP A 382 22.24 -24.46 16.39
CA ASP A 382 21.14 -24.00 17.24
C ASP A 382 19.87 -23.70 16.42
N PHE A 383 20.02 -23.20 15.19
CA PHE A 383 18.92 -23.01 14.26
C PHE A 383 18.24 -24.34 13.89
N ILE A 384 19.03 -25.35 13.51
CA ILE A 384 18.51 -26.70 13.22
C ILE A 384 17.95 -27.35 14.50
N ALA A 385 18.60 -27.13 15.65
CA ALA A 385 18.11 -27.61 16.94
C ALA A 385 16.74 -27.00 17.30
N THR A 386 16.50 -25.74 16.94
CA THR A 386 15.18 -25.10 17.08
C THR A 386 14.13 -25.82 16.22
N CYS A 387 14.40 -26.08 14.93
CA CYS A 387 13.49 -26.84 14.07
C CYS A 387 13.20 -28.26 14.62
N ARG A 388 14.25 -28.94 15.11
CA ARG A 388 14.17 -30.26 15.74
C ARG A 388 13.31 -30.22 17.02
N TRP A 389 13.51 -29.19 17.84
CA TRP A 389 12.76 -28.99 19.08
C TRP A 389 11.28 -28.76 18.81
N ILE A 390 10.93 -27.85 17.89
CA ILE A 390 9.55 -27.62 17.44
C ILE A 390 8.91 -28.95 17.01
N TYR A 391 9.60 -29.74 16.16
CA TYR A 391 9.09 -31.03 15.68
C TYR A 391 8.85 -32.03 16.82
N GLN A 392 9.75 -32.11 17.82
CA GLN A 392 9.61 -33.03 18.95
C GLN A 392 8.41 -32.68 19.84
N LEU A 393 8.11 -31.39 20.01
CA LEU A 393 6.96 -30.92 20.77
C LEU A 393 5.64 -31.28 20.06
N VAL A 394 5.58 -31.10 18.74
CA VAL A 394 4.37 -31.42 17.97
C VAL A 394 4.19 -32.91 17.68
N ASN A 395 5.28 -33.70 17.72
CA ASN A 395 5.29 -35.14 17.47
C ASN A 395 5.93 -35.92 18.64
N PRO A 396 5.31 -35.94 19.83
CA PRO A 396 5.84 -36.65 20.98
C PRO A 396 5.93 -38.16 20.69
N ARG A 397 7.07 -38.76 21.02
CA ARG A 397 7.26 -40.20 20.86
C ARG A 397 6.29 -40.94 21.78
N ARG A 398 5.39 -41.75 21.20
CA ARG A 398 4.66 -42.77 21.97
C ARG A 398 5.68 -43.74 22.56
N ARG A 399 5.97 -43.66 23.86
CA ARG A 399 6.56 -44.81 24.56
C ARG A 399 5.54 -45.94 24.46
N LYS A 400 5.86 -47.01 23.72
CA LYS A 400 5.13 -48.28 23.86
C LYS A 400 5.09 -48.60 25.35
N SER A 401 3.91 -48.87 25.90
CA SER A 401 3.83 -49.48 27.23
C SER A 401 4.69 -50.73 27.17
N LEU A 402 5.81 -50.73 27.90
CA LEU A 402 6.51 -51.97 28.17
C LEU A 402 5.47 -52.88 28.83
N SER A 403 5.22 -54.02 28.20
CA SER A 403 4.41 -55.09 28.75
C SER A 403 4.79 -55.34 30.19
N GLU A 404 3.78 -55.52 31.04
CA GLU A 404 3.84 -55.90 32.44
C GLU A 404 5.05 -56.81 32.75
N ASN A 405 6.04 -56.26 33.44
CA ASN A 405 6.96 -57.11 34.19
C ASN A 405 6.22 -57.58 35.44
N LYS A 406 6.33 -58.88 35.75
CA LYS A 406 5.60 -59.59 36.82
C LYS A 406 5.97 -59.19 38.25
N ASP A 407 6.71 -58.11 38.45
CA ASP A 407 7.04 -57.59 39.77
C ASP A 407 6.24 -56.32 40.00
N GLY A 408 5.33 -56.36 40.99
CA GLY A 408 4.25 -55.41 41.24
C GLY A 408 4.66 -54.01 41.66
N ASP A 409 5.49 -53.35 40.86
CA ASP A 409 5.77 -51.92 40.98
C ASP A 409 4.60 -51.11 40.43
N ILE A 410 4.27 -50.04 41.16
CA ILE A 410 3.20 -49.08 40.84
C ILE A 410 3.37 -48.59 39.39
N PRO A 411 2.35 -48.68 38.53
CA PRO A 411 2.46 -48.17 37.17
C PRO A 411 2.62 -46.65 37.23
N MET A 412 3.85 -46.19 37.01
CA MET A 412 4.14 -44.79 36.73
C MET A 412 3.33 -44.43 35.47
N LYS A 413 2.31 -43.58 35.62
CA LYS A 413 1.40 -43.16 34.55
C LYS A 413 2.18 -42.99 33.24
N PRO A 414 1.77 -43.59 32.12
CA PRO A 414 2.45 -43.37 30.86
C PRO A 414 2.37 -41.87 30.56
N ALA A 415 3.50 -41.17 30.62
CA ALA A 415 3.61 -39.79 30.18
C ALA A 415 3.49 -39.77 28.66
N THR A 416 2.28 -39.99 28.14
CA THR A 416 1.93 -39.56 26.80
C THR A 416 1.87 -38.04 26.86
N THR A 417 3.00 -37.38 26.57
CA THR A 417 2.99 -35.93 26.38
C THR A 417 2.03 -35.64 25.23
N LYS A 418 1.03 -34.80 25.50
CA LYS A 418 0.10 -34.34 24.46
C LYS A 418 0.90 -33.57 23.39
N PRO A 419 0.61 -33.76 22.10
CA PRO A 419 1.18 -32.92 21.05
C PRO A 419 0.93 -31.45 21.35
N CYS A 420 2.00 -30.65 21.39
CA CYS A 420 1.90 -29.20 21.58
C CYS A 420 1.42 -28.53 20.28
N LYS A 421 0.75 -27.39 20.43
CA LYS A 421 0.41 -26.47 19.34
C LYS A 421 1.34 -25.26 19.41
N ILE A 422 1.96 -24.92 18.28
CA ILE A 422 2.96 -23.86 18.19
C ILE A 422 2.47 -22.76 17.27
N PHE A 423 2.61 -21.51 17.68
CA PHE A 423 2.28 -20.34 16.88
C PHE A 423 3.52 -19.48 16.64
N ILE A 424 3.91 -19.37 15.37
CA ILE A 424 4.99 -18.49 14.90
C ILE A 424 4.36 -17.17 14.45
N HIS A 425 4.77 -16.05 15.03
CA HIS A 425 4.14 -14.76 14.74
C HIS A 425 5.10 -13.58 14.71
N CYS A 426 4.66 -12.53 14.01
CA CYS A 426 5.28 -11.20 13.95
C CYS A 426 4.19 -10.16 13.68
N GLY A 427 4.53 -8.86 13.70
CA GLY A 427 3.54 -7.78 13.61
C GLY A 427 2.52 -7.93 12.46
N ASP A 428 3.00 -8.19 11.24
CA ASP A 428 2.15 -8.42 10.06
C ASP A 428 1.86 -9.91 9.77
N GLY A 429 2.49 -10.81 10.51
CA GLY A 429 2.34 -12.26 10.41
C GLY A 429 3.16 -12.94 9.32
N TYR A 430 3.97 -12.22 8.56
CA TYR A 430 4.79 -12.83 7.51
C TYR A 430 6.19 -12.24 7.35
N THR A 431 6.44 -10.95 7.53
CA THR A 431 7.73 -10.33 7.17
C THR A 431 8.89 -10.90 7.97
N GLU A 432 8.76 -10.93 9.30
CA GLU A 432 9.84 -11.40 10.18
C GLU A 432 9.80 -12.92 10.37
N SER A 433 8.62 -13.55 10.23
CA SER A 433 8.43 -14.97 10.54
C SER A 433 8.77 -15.94 9.39
N SER A 434 8.98 -15.43 8.18
CA SER A 434 9.12 -16.23 6.96
C SER A 434 10.28 -17.22 6.99
N LEU A 435 11.47 -16.79 7.42
CA LEU A 435 12.66 -17.65 7.46
C LEU A 435 12.44 -18.91 8.31
N LEU A 436 11.94 -18.74 9.55
CA LEU A 436 11.68 -19.87 10.45
C LEU A 436 10.55 -20.76 9.90
N ALA A 437 9.48 -20.17 9.35
CA ALA A 437 8.37 -20.92 8.78
C ALA A 437 8.83 -21.80 7.60
N LEU A 438 9.63 -21.25 6.68
CA LEU A 438 10.22 -21.96 5.55
C LEU A 438 11.16 -23.08 6.00
N ALA A 439 12.09 -22.77 6.91
CA ALA A 439 13.03 -23.75 7.45
C ALA A 439 12.32 -24.91 8.15
N TYR A 440 11.35 -24.60 9.00
CA TYR A 440 10.60 -25.62 9.72
C TYR A 440 9.74 -26.47 8.78
N PHE A 441 9.15 -25.87 7.74
CA PHE A 441 8.44 -26.61 6.71
C PHE A 441 9.37 -27.59 5.97
N MET A 442 10.57 -27.13 5.56
CA MET A 442 11.60 -28.00 4.97
C MET A 442 11.94 -29.17 5.91
N TYR A 443 12.15 -28.87 7.19
CA TYR A 443 12.49 -29.87 8.21
C TYR A 443 11.38 -30.90 8.45
N ALA A 444 10.14 -30.46 8.64
CA ALA A 444 9.02 -31.33 8.98
C ALA A 444 8.52 -32.14 7.77
N GLU A 445 8.42 -31.51 6.60
CA GLU A 445 7.90 -32.15 5.37
C GLU A 445 8.99 -32.86 4.55
N GLY A 446 10.27 -32.69 4.93
CA GLY A 446 11.39 -33.26 4.20
C GLY A 446 11.54 -32.70 2.79
N ALA A 447 11.19 -31.43 2.60
CA ALA A 447 11.14 -30.76 1.31
C ALA A 447 12.39 -29.88 1.09
N PRO A 448 13.05 -29.93 -0.07
CA PRO A 448 14.09 -28.96 -0.42
C PRO A 448 13.49 -27.55 -0.54
N ALA A 449 14.34 -26.52 -0.50
CA ALA A 449 13.91 -25.13 -0.38
C ALA A 449 12.95 -24.72 -1.51
N HIS A 450 13.24 -25.07 -2.77
CA HIS A 450 12.36 -24.76 -3.90
C HIS A 450 10.96 -25.36 -3.75
N GLU A 451 10.85 -26.57 -3.20
CA GLU A 451 9.58 -27.24 -2.96
C GLU A 451 8.86 -26.63 -1.76
N ALA A 452 9.57 -26.28 -0.69
CA ALA A 452 8.98 -25.60 0.47
C ALA A 452 8.37 -24.25 0.08
N TRP A 453 9.05 -23.45 -0.73
CA TRP A 453 8.52 -22.19 -1.28
C TRP A 453 7.22 -22.41 -2.06
N LEU A 454 7.22 -23.36 -2.99
CA LEU A 454 6.06 -23.65 -3.82
C LEU A 454 4.90 -24.23 -3.01
N ARG A 455 5.15 -25.15 -2.08
CA ARG A 455 4.10 -25.81 -1.30
C ARG A 455 3.48 -24.88 -0.27
N LEU A 456 4.28 -24.07 0.43
CA LEU A 456 3.73 -23.05 1.34
C LEU A 456 2.86 -22.05 0.58
N HIS A 457 3.33 -21.58 -0.57
CA HIS A 457 2.57 -20.61 -1.36
C HIS A 457 1.34 -21.24 -2.03
N CYS A 458 1.51 -22.32 -2.78
CA CYS A 458 0.46 -22.90 -3.63
C CYS A 458 -0.49 -23.83 -2.85
N GLU A 459 0.03 -24.74 -2.02
CA GLU A 459 -0.78 -25.71 -1.28
C GLU A 459 -1.35 -25.12 0.01
N LYS A 460 -0.50 -24.46 0.82
CA LYS A 460 -0.93 -23.86 2.09
C LYS A 460 -1.53 -22.47 1.93
N LYS A 461 -1.47 -21.89 0.73
CA LYS A 461 -1.95 -20.52 0.43
C LYS A 461 -1.38 -19.47 1.40
N ARG A 462 -0.15 -19.71 1.87
CA ARG A 462 0.51 -18.86 2.85
C ARG A 462 1.31 -17.77 2.14
N ASN A 463 1.02 -16.53 2.53
CA ASN A 463 1.86 -15.40 2.18
C ASN A 463 3.09 -15.39 3.08
N PHE A 464 4.26 -15.21 2.48
CA PHE A 464 5.54 -15.09 3.15
C PHE A 464 6.43 -14.13 2.34
N PHE A 465 7.34 -13.47 3.02
CA PHE A 465 8.31 -12.54 2.44
C PHE A 465 9.71 -12.94 2.89
N ALA A 466 10.48 -13.52 1.98
CA ALA A 466 11.86 -13.92 2.25
C ALA A 466 12.83 -13.00 1.50
N TYR A 467 13.93 -12.68 2.17
CA TYR A 467 14.99 -11.83 1.66
C TYR A 467 16.00 -12.64 0.84
N PRO A 468 16.84 -12.00 0.00
CA PRO A 468 17.91 -12.69 -0.73
C PRO A 468 18.87 -13.44 0.21
N THR A 469 19.10 -12.90 1.41
CA THR A 469 19.91 -13.52 2.46
C THR A 469 19.28 -14.81 2.99
N ASP A 470 17.96 -14.87 3.14
CA ASP A 470 17.24 -16.07 3.58
C ASP A 470 17.35 -17.19 2.54
N VAL A 471 17.23 -16.88 1.25
CA VAL A 471 17.42 -17.85 0.17
C VAL A 471 18.83 -18.43 0.23
N THR A 472 19.83 -17.55 0.34
CA THR A 472 21.23 -17.94 0.40
C THR A 472 21.51 -18.81 1.62
N PHE A 473 20.94 -18.45 2.78
CA PHE A 473 21.06 -19.22 4.01
C PHE A 473 20.41 -20.59 3.92
N LEU A 474 19.13 -20.66 3.51
CA LEU A 474 18.40 -21.92 3.44
C LEU A 474 18.99 -22.88 2.40
N LEU A 475 19.47 -22.37 1.27
CA LEU A 475 20.24 -23.19 0.31
C LEU A 475 21.56 -23.68 0.90
N GLY A 476 22.27 -22.84 1.67
CA GLY A 476 23.53 -23.19 2.33
C GLY A 476 23.39 -24.26 3.41
N ILE A 477 22.28 -24.27 4.16
CA ILE A 477 22.03 -25.25 5.23
C ILE A 477 21.16 -26.44 4.81
N GLN A 478 20.58 -26.42 3.59
CA GLN A 478 19.60 -27.40 3.12
C GLN A 478 20.03 -28.85 3.37
N GLN A 479 21.26 -29.20 3.00
CA GLN A 479 21.76 -30.58 3.15
C GLN A 479 21.74 -31.04 4.61
N LYS A 480 22.21 -30.19 5.53
CA LYS A 480 22.21 -30.47 6.96
C LYS A 480 20.78 -30.57 7.50
N LEU A 481 19.94 -29.58 7.17
CA LEU A 481 18.55 -29.51 7.61
C LEU A 481 17.75 -30.76 7.17
N LEU A 482 17.90 -31.20 5.92
CA LEU A 482 17.26 -32.41 5.39
C LEU A 482 17.85 -33.70 5.96
N SER A 483 19.15 -33.77 6.23
CA SER A 483 19.78 -34.96 6.81
C SER A 483 19.26 -35.26 8.22
N GLU A 484 18.90 -34.20 8.95
CA GLU A 484 18.35 -34.26 10.29
C GLU A 484 16.82 -34.33 10.34
N SER A 485 16.17 -34.17 9.19
CA SER A 485 14.73 -34.27 9.08
C SER A 485 14.25 -35.67 9.50
N PRO A 486 13.17 -35.76 10.29
CA PRO A 486 12.54 -37.02 10.65
C PRO A 486 11.77 -37.65 9.48
N ASN A 487 11.56 -36.91 8.37
CA ASN A 487 10.84 -37.40 7.21
C ASN A 487 11.75 -38.33 6.37
N PRO A 488 11.35 -39.60 6.12
CA PRO A 488 12.18 -40.55 5.36
C PRO A 488 12.56 -40.07 3.95
N ARG A 489 11.72 -39.24 3.31
CA ARG A 489 11.99 -38.70 1.97
C ARG A 489 13.15 -37.71 1.95
N ALA A 490 13.39 -37.01 3.05
CA ALA A 490 14.40 -35.95 3.13
C ALA A 490 15.80 -36.46 2.78
N ARG A 491 16.16 -37.65 3.24
CA ARG A 491 17.48 -38.28 2.97
C ARG A 491 17.75 -38.56 1.50
N GLN A 492 16.70 -38.79 0.70
CA GLN A 492 16.83 -39.02 -0.74
C GLN A 492 16.98 -37.71 -1.53
N LEU A 493 16.58 -36.58 -0.92
CA LEU A 493 16.52 -35.27 -1.54
C LEU A 493 17.69 -34.36 -1.13
N THR A 494 18.53 -34.77 -0.18
CA THR A 494 19.70 -34.03 0.32
C THR A 494 20.66 -33.60 -0.79
N HIS A 495 20.80 -34.39 -1.84
CA HIS A 495 21.73 -34.15 -2.96
C HIS A 495 21.05 -33.70 -4.25
N ARG A 496 19.73 -33.45 -4.24
CA ARG A 496 19.05 -32.97 -5.46
C ARG A 496 19.46 -31.52 -5.75
N PRO A 497 19.87 -31.21 -6.99
CA PRO A 497 20.14 -29.84 -7.39
C PRO A 497 18.85 -29.02 -7.34
N SER A 498 18.96 -27.75 -6.93
CA SER A 498 17.85 -26.81 -7.02
C SER A 498 17.56 -26.49 -8.50
N PRO A 499 16.29 -26.26 -8.85
CA PRO A 499 15.92 -25.86 -10.21
C PRO A 499 16.52 -24.49 -10.56
N ASN A 500 16.74 -24.26 -11.85
CA ASN A 500 17.39 -23.05 -12.35
C ASN A 500 16.61 -21.78 -11.99
N TRP A 501 15.29 -21.87 -11.87
CA TRP A 501 14.49 -20.72 -11.46
C TRP A 501 14.84 -20.20 -10.07
N MET A 502 15.30 -21.06 -9.15
CA MET A 502 15.57 -20.68 -7.76
C MET A 502 16.83 -19.81 -7.64
N THR A 503 17.81 -19.99 -8.53
CA THR A 503 19.04 -19.18 -8.54
C THR A 503 18.80 -17.77 -9.06
N LYS A 504 17.71 -17.55 -9.79
CA LYS A 504 17.28 -16.24 -10.31
C LYS A 504 16.34 -15.49 -9.36
N MET A 505 16.02 -16.07 -8.20
CA MET A 505 15.06 -15.52 -7.25
C MET A 505 15.77 -14.68 -6.18
N ASP A 506 15.21 -13.52 -5.87
CA ASP A 506 15.67 -12.62 -4.80
C ASP A 506 14.98 -12.89 -3.44
N GLY A 507 14.38 -14.08 -3.29
CA GLY A 507 13.63 -14.51 -2.11
C GLY A 507 12.14 -14.29 -2.18
N SER A 508 11.66 -13.41 -3.06
CA SER A 508 10.23 -13.13 -3.14
C SER A 508 9.55 -13.65 -4.41
N LEU A 509 8.36 -14.19 -4.24
CA LEU A 509 7.50 -14.58 -5.35
C LEU A 509 6.76 -13.36 -5.92
N PRO A 510 6.23 -13.41 -7.16
CA PRO A 510 5.21 -12.47 -7.58
C PRO A 510 4.03 -12.53 -6.58
N SER A 511 3.50 -11.37 -6.24
CA SER A 511 2.48 -11.21 -5.21
C SER A 511 1.14 -11.73 -5.71
N ARG A 512 0.54 -12.69 -5.01
CA ARG A 512 -0.81 -13.19 -5.33
C ARG A 512 -1.83 -12.14 -4.87
N ILE A 513 -2.42 -11.42 -5.81
CA ILE A 513 -3.43 -10.40 -5.50
C ILE A 513 -4.82 -11.05 -5.44
N LEU A 514 -5.15 -11.85 -6.46
CA LEU A 514 -6.34 -12.69 -6.51
C LEU A 514 -5.92 -14.13 -6.84
N PRO A 515 -6.79 -15.14 -6.64
CA PRO A 515 -6.44 -16.54 -6.94
C PRO A 515 -5.93 -16.79 -8.37
N TYR A 516 -6.32 -15.94 -9.32
CA TYR A 516 -5.97 -16.03 -10.74
C TYR A 516 -5.11 -14.84 -11.24
N MET A 517 -4.69 -13.92 -10.35
CA MET A 517 -3.95 -12.72 -10.75
C MET A 517 -2.78 -12.44 -9.81
N TYR A 518 -1.61 -12.33 -10.42
CA TYR A 518 -0.35 -12.03 -9.75
C TYR A 518 0.20 -10.68 -10.17
N LEU A 519 0.74 -9.92 -9.22
CA LEU A 519 1.46 -8.67 -9.47
C LEU A 519 2.97 -8.90 -9.32
N GLY A 520 3.72 -8.62 -10.36
CA GLY A 520 5.17 -8.81 -10.38
C GLY A 520 5.96 -7.69 -11.05
N ASN A 521 7.27 -7.93 -11.16
CA ASN A 521 8.25 -7.07 -11.80
C ASN A 521 8.84 -7.78 -13.05
N LEU A 522 9.75 -7.12 -13.74
CA LEU A 522 10.41 -7.69 -14.93
C LEU A 522 11.22 -8.94 -14.59
N ALA A 523 11.90 -8.98 -13.44
CA ALA A 523 12.67 -10.14 -13.02
C ALA A 523 11.80 -11.41 -12.89
N HIS A 524 10.61 -11.29 -12.29
CA HIS A 524 9.62 -12.38 -12.25
C HIS A 524 9.19 -12.80 -13.66
N ALA A 525 8.91 -11.82 -14.52
CA ALA A 525 8.47 -12.06 -15.88
C ALA A 525 9.56 -12.76 -16.74
N THR A 526 10.84 -12.55 -16.44
CA THR A 526 11.97 -13.23 -17.10
C THR A 526 12.33 -14.60 -16.52
N ASN A 527 11.46 -15.17 -15.67
CA ASN A 527 11.66 -16.47 -15.05
C ASN A 527 10.53 -17.46 -15.41
N PRO A 528 10.43 -17.92 -16.68
CA PRO A 528 9.30 -18.72 -17.16
C PRO A 528 9.11 -20.05 -16.40
N GLU A 529 10.18 -20.69 -15.97
CA GLU A 529 10.13 -21.95 -15.20
C GLU A 529 9.48 -21.75 -13.81
N LEU A 530 9.79 -20.64 -13.13
CA LEU A 530 9.09 -20.26 -11.88
C LEU A 530 7.61 -20.00 -12.16
N LEU A 531 7.29 -19.20 -13.16
CA LEU A 531 5.89 -18.89 -13.50
C LEU A 531 5.10 -20.17 -13.80
N TRP A 532 5.71 -21.11 -14.53
CA TRP A 532 5.09 -22.39 -14.83
C TRP A 532 4.81 -23.20 -13.55
N SER A 533 5.79 -23.24 -12.64
CA SER A 533 5.69 -23.91 -11.34
C SER A 533 4.64 -23.30 -10.41
N LEU A 534 4.37 -22.00 -10.57
CA LEU A 534 3.32 -21.28 -9.85
C LEU A 534 1.91 -21.44 -10.45
N GLY A 535 1.77 -22.18 -11.56
CA GLY A 535 0.49 -22.29 -12.28
C GLY A 535 0.13 -21.04 -13.10
N ILE A 536 1.07 -20.11 -13.27
CA ILE A 536 0.90 -18.94 -14.12
C ILE A 536 1.10 -19.38 -15.57
N ARG A 537 0.12 -19.11 -16.42
CA ARG A 537 0.15 -19.46 -17.85
C ARG A 537 -0.02 -18.26 -18.75
N ARG A 538 -0.37 -17.08 -18.21
CA ARG A 538 -0.60 -15.88 -19.00
C ARG A 538 0.21 -14.70 -18.47
N ILE A 539 0.71 -13.85 -19.36
CA ILE A 539 1.54 -12.70 -19.00
C ILE A 539 0.99 -11.44 -19.66
N LEU A 540 0.71 -10.45 -18.82
CA LEU A 540 0.34 -9.10 -19.20
C LEU A 540 1.49 -8.14 -18.88
N SER A 541 2.15 -7.69 -19.94
CA SER A 541 3.29 -6.79 -19.93
C SER A 541 2.85 -5.35 -20.21
N VAL A 542 3.08 -4.43 -19.27
CA VAL A 542 2.61 -3.04 -19.37
C VAL A 542 3.77 -2.07 -19.54
N GLY A 543 3.97 -1.60 -20.77
CA GLY A 543 5.03 -0.68 -21.16
C GLY A 543 6.45 -1.17 -20.87
N GLU A 544 6.62 -2.47 -20.63
CA GLU A 544 7.91 -3.15 -20.49
C GLU A 544 7.81 -4.48 -21.25
N PRO A 545 8.51 -4.65 -22.37
CA PRO A 545 8.42 -5.88 -23.17
C PRO A 545 9.14 -7.06 -22.50
N LEU A 546 8.73 -8.27 -22.85
CA LEU A 546 9.47 -9.48 -22.51
C LEU A 546 10.67 -9.65 -23.45
N SER A 547 11.83 -9.94 -22.87
CA SER A 547 13.05 -10.29 -23.60
C SER A 547 13.25 -11.82 -23.61
N TRP A 548 12.22 -12.57 -24.00
CA TRP A 548 12.26 -14.03 -24.05
C TRP A 548 12.87 -14.51 -25.37
N MET A 549 13.47 -15.70 -25.35
CA MET A 549 13.93 -16.36 -26.57
C MET A 549 12.73 -16.84 -27.40
N ALA A 550 12.92 -17.01 -28.71
CA ALA A 550 11.84 -17.41 -29.61
C ALA A 550 11.23 -18.76 -29.19
N GLU A 551 12.07 -19.69 -28.71
CA GLU A 551 11.64 -21.00 -28.23
C GLU A 551 10.76 -20.90 -26.97
N ASP A 552 11.02 -19.93 -26.09
CA ASP A 552 10.21 -19.72 -24.88
C ASP A 552 8.85 -19.12 -25.24
N VAL A 553 8.81 -18.17 -26.20
CA VAL A 553 7.57 -17.59 -26.71
C VAL A 553 6.71 -18.65 -27.39
N GLU A 554 7.31 -19.49 -28.22
CA GLU A 554 6.60 -20.59 -28.91
C GLU A 554 6.04 -21.60 -27.92
N LYS A 555 6.83 -22.02 -26.91
CA LYS A 555 6.36 -22.94 -25.85
C LYS A 555 5.24 -22.35 -25.00
N TRP A 556 5.22 -21.03 -24.81
CA TRP A 556 4.22 -20.36 -24.00
C TRP A 556 2.90 -20.11 -24.73
N GLY A 557 2.96 -19.95 -26.05
CA GLY A 557 1.83 -19.56 -26.89
C GLY A 557 1.66 -18.04 -26.92
N ALA A 558 1.60 -17.48 -28.13
CA ALA A 558 1.48 -16.03 -28.33
C ALA A 558 0.15 -15.46 -27.79
N GLU A 559 -0.90 -16.26 -27.80
CA GLU A 559 -2.23 -15.95 -27.24
C GLU A 559 -2.23 -15.76 -25.71
N ASN A 560 -1.19 -16.26 -25.05
CA ASN A 560 -0.99 -16.14 -23.61
C ASN A 560 -0.10 -14.96 -23.21
N LEU A 561 0.33 -14.15 -24.19
CA LEU A 561 1.18 -12.99 -24.00
C LEU A 561 0.46 -11.73 -24.51
N LEU A 562 0.16 -10.80 -23.61
CA LEU A 562 -0.39 -9.50 -23.96
C LEU A 562 0.60 -8.40 -23.62
N TYR A 563 1.00 -7.62 -24.62
CA TYR A 563 1.86 -6.46 -24.44
C TYR A 563 1.12 -5.15 -24.77
N ILE A 564 1.16 -4.22 -23.82
CA ILE A 564 0.64 -2.85 -23.97
C ILE A 564 1.83 -1.91 -24.22
N ASN A 565 1.97 -1.43 -25.45
CA ASN A 565 3.19 -0.79 -25.97
C ASN A 565 3.19 0.74 -25.95
N GLU A 566 2.13 1.40 -25.48
CA GLU A 566 1.97 2.86 -25.51
C GLU A 566 1.66 3.49 -24.14
N VAL A 567 2.11 2.85 -23.06
CA VAL A 567 1.92 3.36 -21.69
C VAL A 567 3.25 3.47 -20.95
N GLN A 568 3.79 4.69 -20.89
CA GLN A 568 4.93 5.00 -20.04
C GLN A 568 4.48 5.43 -18.64
N ASP A 569 5.39 5.31 -17.67
CA ASP A 569 5.17 5.77 -16.29
C ASP A 569 5.57 7.25 -16.12
N ASN A 570 5.09 8.10 -17.02
CA ASN A 570 5.58 9.47 -17.22
C ASN A 570 4.60 10.56 -16.74
N GLY A 571 3.41 10.18 -16.26
CA GLY A 571 2.36 11.12 -15.86
C GLY A 571 1.62 11.80 -17.02
N ILE A 572 1.87 11.40 -18.27
CA ILE A 572 1.30 11.95 -19.50
C ILE A 572 0.48 10.90 -20.26
N ASP A 573 0.90 9.64 -20.27
CA ASP A 573 0.18 8.62 -21.03
C ASP A 573 -1.04 8.13 -20.23
N PRO A 574 -2.25 8.03 -20.83
CA PRO A 574 -3.40 7.43 -20.17
C PRO A 574 -3.27 5.91 -20.10
N LEU A 575 -3.81 5.30 -19.05
CA LEU A 575 -4.00 3.84 -19.01
C LEU A 575 -5.48 3.44 -19.10
N THR A 576 -6.42 4.37 -18.86
CA THR A 576 -7.87 4.09 -18.86
C THR A 576 -8.37 3.38 -20.11
N GLN A 577 -7.84 3.74 -21.29
CA GLN A 577 -8.29 3.20 -22.58
C GLN A 577 -7.91 1.71 -22.76
N GLU A 578 -6.82 1.27 -22.13
CA GLU A 578 -6.35 -0.11 -22.20
C GLU A 578 -6.91 -0.98 -21.07
N LEU A 579 -7.55 -0.38 -20.05
CA LEU A 579 -8.06 -1.12 -18.89
C LEU A 579 -9.00 -2.26 -19.33
N GLU A 580 -10.00 -2.00 -20.17
CA GLU A 580 -10.95 -3.03 -20.58
C GLU A 580 -10.28 -4.21 -21.27
N ARG A 581 -9.34 -3.94 -22.18
CA ARG A 581 -8.57 -4.97 -22.89
C ARG A 581 -7.73 -5.80 -21.92
N CYS A 582 -7.07 -5.13 -20.96
CA CYS A 582 -6.27 -5.79 -19.94
C CYS A 582 -7.12 -6.66 -19.01
N LEU A 583 -8.26 -6.15 -18.54
CA LEU A 583 -9.18 -6.87 -17.67
C LEU A 583 -9.84 -8.06 -18.39
N ALA A 584 -10.19 -7.91 -19.67
CA ALA A 584 -10.71 -9.02 -20.48
C ALA A 584 -9.66 -10.14 -20.66
N PHE A 585 -8.39 -9.77 -20.83
CA PHE A 585 -7.30 -10.74 -20.87
C PHE A 585 -7.17 -11.49 -19.53
N ILE A 586 -7.21 -10.79 -18.40
CA ILE A 586 -7.16 -11.43 -17.08
C ILE A 586 -8.38 -12.36 -16.86
N ASP A 587 -9.58 -11.91 -17.24
CA ASP A 587 -10.82 -12.69 -17.14
C ASP A 587 -10.75 -13.99 -17.94
N ALA A 588 -10.24 -13.95 -19.17
CA ALA A 588 -10.10 -15.17 -19.97
C ALA A 588 -9.22 -16.21 -19.27
N GLY A 589 -8.13 -15.79 -18.60
CA GLY A 589 -7.30 -16.70 -17.81
C GLY A 589 -8.05 -17.29 -16.63
N LYS A 590 -8.82 -16.46 -15.92
CA LYS A 590 -9.71 -16.89 -14.84
C LYS A 590 -10.72 -17.94 -15.30
N PHE A 591 -11.36 -17.76 -16.46
CA PHE A 591 -12.32 -18.73 -17.01
C PHE A 591 -11.67 -20.05 -17.41
N GLU A 592 -10.43 -20.00 -17.90
CA GLU A 592 -9.62 -21.18 -18.26
C GLU A 592 -9.00 -21.89 -17.04
N GLY A 593 -9.17 -21.34 -15.83
CA GLY A 593 -8.55 -21.87 -14.61
C GLY A 593 -7.04 -21.65 -14.54
N THR A 594 -6.52 -20.68 -15.28
CA THR A 594 -5.09 -20.31 -15.27
C THR A 594 -4.85 -18.96 -14.57
N ALA A 595 -3.64 -18.79 -14.03
CA ALA A 595 -3.25 -17.52 -13.44
C ALA A 595 -2.55 -16.60 -14.44
N THR A 596 -2.80 -15.30 -14.33
CA THR A 596 -2.17 -14.23 -15.11
C THR A 596 -1.16 -13.46 -14.26
N LEU A 597 0.06 -13.31 -14.75
CA LEU A 597 1.05 -12.37 -14.22
C LEU A 597 0.87 -11.00 -14.88
N VAL A 598 0.60 -9.97 -14.09
CA VAL A 598 0.60 -8.58 -14.51
C VAL A 598 1.90 -7.94 -14.04
N HIS A 599 2.71 -7.43 -14.97
CA HIS A 599 3.99 -6.81 -14.63
C HIS A 599 4.28 -5.56 -15.46
N CYS A 600 5.17 -4.75 -14.91
CA CYS A 600 5.90 -3.72 -15.65
C CYS A 600 7.39 -3.87 -15.31
N ARG A 601 8.16 -2.79 -15.30
CA ARG A 601 9.57 -2.84 -14.86
C ARG A 601 9.72 -3.27 -13.40
N VAL A 602 9.10 -2.51 -12.49
CA VAL A 602 9.26 -2.69 -11.03
C VAL A 602 8.04 -3.35 -10.38
N GLY A 603 6.85 -3.22 -10.97
CA GLY A 603 5.62 -3.69 -10.34
C GLY A 603 5.04 -2.72 -9.31
N VAL A 604 5.23 -1.40 -9.51
CA VAL A 604 4.84 -0.34 -8.57
C VAL A 604 3.71 0.55 -9.09
N SER A 605 3.72 0.92 -10.37
CA SER A 605 2.81 1.93 -10.93
C SER A 605 1.87 1.36 -12.00
N ARG A 606 2.36 1.17 -13.23
CA ARG A 606 1.56 0.69 -14.38
C ARG A 606 0.82 -0.63 -14.12
N SER A 607 1.53 -1.69 -13.76
CA SER A 607 0.90 -2.99 -13.48
C SER A 607 0.03 -2.98 -12.22
N ALA A 608 0.43 -2.23 -11.18
CA ALA A 608 -0.37 -2.06 -9.98
C ALA A 608 -1.71 -1.38 -10.30
N THR A 609 -1.73 -0.41 -11.21
CA THR A 609 -2.95 0.27 -11.67
C THR A 609 -3.95 -0.72 -12.27
N ILE A 610 -3.49 -1.65 -13.12
CA ILE A 610 -4.35 -2.70 -13.69
C ILE A 610 -4.85 -3.65 -12.60
N CYS A 611 -3.99 -4.08 -11.68
CA CYS A 611 -4.40 -4.95 -10.57
C CYS A 611 -5.45 -4.29 -9.68
N ILE A 612 -5.32 -2.99 -9.40
CA ILE A 612 -6.33 -2.23 -8.64
C ILE A 612 -7.65 -2.19 -9.43
N ALA A 613 -7.61 -1.89 -10.73
CA ALA A 613 -8.80 -1.87 -11.56
C ALA A 613 -9.53 -3.24 -11.61
N GLU A 614 -8.78 -4.34 -11.65
CA GLU A 614 -9.35 -5.70 -11.59
C GLU A 614 -9.99 -6.00 -10.24
N VAL A 615 -9.35 -5.61 -9.13
CA VAL A 615 -9.91 -5.76 -7.78
C VAL A 615 -11.18 -4.92 -7.62
N MET A 616 -11.19 -3.67 -8.07
CA MET A 616 -12.39 -2.82 -8.07
C MET A 616 -13.54 -3.47 -8.83
N LYS A 617 -13.25 -4.01 -10.03
CA LYS A 617 -14.25 -4.66 -10.89
C LYS A 617 -14.80 -5.92 -10.24
N THR A 618 -13.94 -6.86 -9.86
CA THR A 618 -14.33 -8.20 -9.39
C THR A 618 -14.90 -8.21 -7.97
N MET A 619 -14.36 -7.39 -7.06
CA MET A 619 -14.76 -7.37 -5.65
C MET A 619 -15.78 -6.28 -5.32
N ASN A 620 -16.23 -5.49 -6.31
CA ASN A 620 -17.14 -4.36 -6.09
C ASN A 620 -16.62 -3.36 -5.05
N LEU A 621 -15.30 -3.16 -5.01
CA LEU A 621 -14.65 -2.19 -4.13
C LEU A 621 -14.51 -0.84 -4.84
N SER A 622 -14.62 0.23 -4.05
CA SER A 622 -14.20 1.57 -4.46
C SER A 622 -12.69 1.64 -4.63
N PHE A 623 -12.22 2.72 -5.27
CA PHE A 623 -10.78 2.93 -5.45
C PHE A 623 -9.98 2.89 -4.13
N PRO A 624 -10.32 3.66 -3.06
CA PRO A 624 -9.52 3.65 -1.84
C PRO A 624 -9.39 2.26 -1.21
N ARG A 625 -10.49 1.49 -1.19
CA ARG A 625 -10.52 0.13 -0.64
C ARG A 625 -9.71 -0.84 -1.49
N ALA A 626 -9.86 -0.79 -2.81
CA ALA A 626 -9.10 -1.63 -3.73
C ALA A 626 -7.59 -1.30 -3.71
N TYR A 627 -7.23 -0.02 -3.57
CA TYR A 627 -5.84 0.39 -3.40
C TYR A 627 -5.22 -0.24 -2.14
N CYS A 628 -5.89 -0.14 -0.98
CA CYS A 628 -5.42 -0.78 0.26
C CYS A 628 -5.34 -2.30 0.13
N PHE A 629 -6.32 -2.94 -0.52
CA PHE A 629 -6.33 -4.38 -0.78
C PHE A 629 -5.10 -4.85 -1.55
N VAL A 630 -4.76 -4.17 -2.66
CA VAL A 630 -3.60 -4.51 -3.49
C VAL A 630 -2.30 -4.17 -2.77
N ARG A 631 -2.26 -3.03 -2.08
CA ARG A 631 -1.09 -2.56 -1.32
C ARG A 631 -0.70 -3.55 -0.22
N ALA A 632 -1.67 -4.00 0.58
CA ALA A 632 -1.44 -5.01 1.63
C ALA A 632 -0.90 -6.34 1.08
N ARG A 633 -1.27 -6.70 -0.15
CA ARG A 633 -0.81 -7.95 -0.82
C ARG A 633 0.53 -7.81 -1.56
N ARG A 634 1.04 -6.59 -1.74
CA ARG A 634 2.34 -6.35 -2.39
C ARG A 634 3.45 -6.25 -1.34
N LEU A 635 3.87 -7.43 -0.85
CA LEU A 635 4.77 -7.56 0.32
C LEU A 635 6.16 -6.95 0.12
N ASN A 636 6.72 -7.02 -1.09
CA ASN A 636 8.14 -6.69 -1.32
C ASN A 636 8.39 -5.21 -1.58
N VAL A 637 7.38 -4.49 -2.07
CA VAL A 637 7.53 -3.13 -2.59
C VAL A 637 6.21 -2.39 -2.51
N ILE A 638 6.26 -1.14 -2.11
CA ILE A 638 5.06 -0.31 -2.00
C ILE A 638 4.55 0.01 -3.40
N ILE A 639 3.26 -0.24 -3.64
CA ILE A 639 2.62 0.24 -4.86
C ILE A 639 2.49 1.76 -4.81
N GLN A 640 2.78 2.42 -5.92
CA GLN A 640 2.64 3.86 -6.05
C GLN A 640 2.41 4.25 -7.52
N PRO A 641 1.18 4.00 -8.03
CA PRO A 641 0.71 4.63 -9.25
C PRO A 641 0.97 6.15 -9.19
N HIS A 642 1.35 6.76 -10.31
CA HIS A 642 1.53 8.22 -10.34
C HIS A 642 0.18 8.96 -10.27
N LEU A 643 0.21 10.28 -10.02
CA LEU A 643 -0.99 11.10 -9.78
C LEU A 643 -2.09 10.86 -10.82
N ARG A 644 -1.72 10.86 -12.10
CA ARG A 644 -2.68 10.66 -13.19
C ARG A 644 -3.35 9.28 -13.19
N PHE A 645 -2.63 8.19 -12.91
CA PHE A 645 -3.24 6.86 -12.84
C PHE A 645 -4.16 6.72 -11.63
N VAL A 646 -3.82 7.30 -10.47
CA VAL A 646 -4.73 7.33 -9.32
C VAL A 646 -6.02 8.10 -9.66
N TYR A 647 -5.88 9.25 -10.32
CA TYR A 647 -7.04 10.04 -10.75
C TYR A 647 -7.87 9.29 -11.81
N GLU A 648 -7.23 8.60 -12.75
CA GLU A 648 -7.87 7.74 -13.74
C GLU A 648 -8.58 6.53 -13.11
N LEU A 649 -8.06 5.99 -12.00
CA LEU A 649 -8.73 4.93 -11.23
C LEU A 649 -9.94 5.47 -10.45
N LEU A 650 -9.89 6.68 -9.89
CA LEU A 650 -11.08 7.32 -9.34
C LEU A 650 -12.15 7.52 -10.42
N LYS A 651 -11.73 7.89 -11.63
CA LYS A 651 -12.61 7.94 -12.81
C LYS A 651 -13.19 6.58 -13.20
N TRP A 652 -12.37 5.55 -13.13
CA TRP A 652 -12.79 4.17 -13.37
C TRP A 652 -13.83 3.70 -12.35
N ASP A 653 -13.72 4.10 -11.08
CA ASP A 653 -14.72 3.85 -10.04
C ASP A 653 -16.10 4.41 -10.46
N GLU A 654 -16.15 5.66 -10.95
CA GLU A 654 -17.41 6.27 -11.44
C GLU A 654 -18.04 5.44 -12.56
N ILE A 655 -17.22 4.98 -13.51
CA ILE A 655 -17.66 4.14 -14.64
C ILE A 655 -18.20 2.80 -14.15
N LEU A 656 -17.52 2.15 -13.20
CA LEU A 656 -17.96 0.87 -12.64
C LEU A 656 -19.26 1.02 -11.85
N GLN A 657 -19.42 2.05 -11.03
CA GLN A 657 -20.66 2.32 -10.29
C GLN A 657 -21.83 2.54 -11.25
N HIS A 658 -21.63 3.31 -12.32
CA HIS A 658 -22.65 3.54 -13.34
C HIS A 658 -23.06 2.24 -14.05
N ARG A 659 -22.09 1.39 -14.43
CA ARG A 659 -22.35 0.07 -15.04
C ARG A 659 -23.13 -0.87 -14.12
N ARG A 660 -22.99 -0.70 -12.80
CA ARG A 660 -23.71 -1.48 -11.78
C ARG A 660 -25.14 -0.96 -11.53
N GLY A 661 -25.51 0.20 -12.08
CA GLY A 661 -26.79 0.85 -11.80
C GLY A 661 -26.86 1.51 -10.42
N ASN A 662 -25.72 1.72 -9.75
CA ASN A 662 -25.67 2.37 -8.45
C ASN A 662 -25.75 3.89 -8.60
N THR A 663 -26.32 4.57 -7.60
CA THR A 663 -26.14 6.02 -7.46
C THR A 663 -24.67 6.31 -7.19
N PHE A 664 -24.03 7.01 -8.12
CA PHE A 664 -22.62 7.33 -8.03
C PHE A 664 -22.32 8.19 -6.79
N LYS A 665 -21.43 7.70 -5.92
CA LYS A 665 -20.94 8.41 -4.74
C LYS A 665 -19.51 7.97 -4.41
N ARG A 666 -18.58 8.92 -4.33
CA ARG A 666 -17.19 8.64 -3.91
C ARG A 666 -17.09 8.44 -2.40
N ASP A 667 -16.25 7.48 -1.99
CA ASP A 667 -15.89 7.35 -0.58
C ASP A 667 -15.05 8.52 -0.11
N LEU A 668 -14.08 8.97 -0.91
CA LEU A 668 -13.13 10.02 -0.57
C LEU A 668 -12.84 10.87 -1.80
N GLU A 669 -12.66 12.17 -1.58
CA GLU A 669 -12.35 13.12 -2.64
C GLU A 669 -10.86 13.07 -3.02
N TRP A 670 -10.55 13.53 -4.23
CA TRP A 670 -9.18 13.54 -4.76
C TRP A 670 -8.12 14.13 -3.81
N PRO A 671 -8.30 15.32 -3.19
CA PRO A 671 -7.31 15.86 -2.26
C PRO A 671 -7.09 14.94 -1.06
N THR A 672 -8.17 14.37 -0.50
CA THR A 672 -8.09 13.43 0.62
C THR A 672 -7.37 12.15 0.23
N VAL A 673 -7.73 11.54 -0.90
CA VAL A 673 -7.03 10.35 -1.43
C VAL A 673 -5.53 10.61 -1.61
N ALA A 674 -5.18 11.75 -2.21
CA ALA A 674 -3.78 12.11 -2.42
C ALA A 674 -3.04 12.32 -1.09
N ARG A 675 -3.66 13.01 -0.13
CA ARG A 675 -3.12 13.19 1.22
C ARG A 675 -2.86 11.87 1.92
N GLU A 676 -3.84 10.96 1.93
CA GLU A 676 -3.70 9.67 2.61
C GLU A 676 -2.61 8.81 1.95
N ILE A 677 -2.53 8.77 0.62
CA ILE A 677 -1.43 8.10 -0.09
C ILE A 677 -0.08 8.71 0.28
N ALA A 678 0.02 10.05 0.40
CA ALA A 678 1.25 10.71 0.80
C ALA A 678 1.64 10.35 2.25
N LEU A 679 0.69 10.35 3.18
CA LEU A 679 0.93 10.02 4.58
C LEU A 679 1.34 8.56 4.77
N MET A 680 0.67 7.62 4.09
CA MET A 680 1.05 6.20 4.10
C MET A 680 2.45 5.95 3.53
N ASN A 681 2.93 6.82 2.65
CA ASN A 681 4.27 6.70 2.05
C ASN A 681 5.35 7.48 2.79
N LYS A 682 4.97 8.42 3.66
CA LYS A 682 5.89 9.28 4.41
C LYS A 682 6.98 8.51 5.17
N PRO A 683 6.70 7.38 5.86
CA PRO A 683 7.74 6.60 6.54
C PRO A 683 8.85 6.08 5.59
N TYR A 684 8.52 5.92 4.31
CA TYR A 684 9.40 5.35 3.29
C TYR A 684 10.08 6.42 2.42
N SER A 685 9.61 7.67 2.45
CA SER A 685 10.19 8.75 1.65
C SER A 685 11.55 9.24 2.17
N ARG A 686 11.91 8.93 3.42
CA ARG A 686 13.02 9.51 4.22
C ARG A 686 12.98 11.05 4.28
N GLN A 687 13.53 11.57 5.37
CA GLN A 687 13.70 12.99 5.70
C GLN A 687 14.74 13.66 4.79
#